data_AF-A0A835SWJ9-F1
#
_entry.id   AF-A0A835SWJ9-F1
#
_cell.length_a   1.000
_cell.length_b   1.000
_cell.length_c   1.000
_cell.angle_alpha   90.00
_cell.angle_beta   90.00
_cell.angle_gamma   90.00
#
_symmetry.space_group_name_H-M   'P 1'
#
loop_
_entity.id
_entity.type
_entity.pdbx_description
1 polymer ?
#
loop_
_entity_poly.entity_id
_entity_poly.type
_entity_poly.pdbx_seq_one_letter_code
_entity_poly.pdbx_strand_id
1 'polypeptide(L)'
;MPANVKSKIQRLLRQLDRDEDGVEDTPADVLAAATEEDAEDLAALGAARRAAAAIASTPGSDGGASESTDAYTTASEAQLQGDDSESYATSEPSSMESTPLPPTRGAHHQHAPPKPRYSAAANAERVAVLERKCMGLMADNRQMQAAFQEAMARKNAELGELQAHLAGTVRELGARQQELEAAAPLLRLRLEDFRAQLQDLRVSDSVYKELRLLPKEARTALDEVRIAVHEALGDSKAEADRLRTALGSSREAAARAEEAAARARTEAARAGAALAEREKDLALVTEGMQARIDRLASELEAAMVTAQLNSAKGSMYDELRAKYDAAVSENQRLAVVEATYRKLEQQAAADRLTASQKESTFEMLMMDKAYLSKQVDFLTEQQRKLEAELELREKKINDLSRHKNDLFEKLMAAETLKGRHEEARLQKELAALQERTHADLEKIRVETAEAYEREARLLRELRDGAQEDAARAKAALAELQALHEKHQLAHNEVTKRLEQQIVALQTELKQRSFELSHFKVVVAEKETLVGRVSMQNELLSDKLTVLMDKYRSLEVELNSHLNKALAAAAEVVAGAGRGEDGAGGGEGGHGGSGGGGIIVAPAKLQVDLALVRQERDQLARQVELLTGRLTAAHDSLKLASQPHAFLLEELESVKLRCAQAETKAAALQVALQQRGNEVEALQAERDALRADLDGLLAQRQALEGMKAVVVKALAGGLPQVQQAAAAAAAARKPHGPFSSTTIIGEGGIAPGPPLPTAHTPAPGPDRQPPPAAHFPPHVGIAGLGTPGAPAGVSAVATQHDAGAPHGAAPRSVDAAA
;
A
#
# COMPACT_ATOMS: atom_id res chain seq x y z
N MET A 1 67.35 -71.14 -24.25
CA MET A 1 66.39 -70.02 -24.13
C MET A 1 64.95 -70.53 -23.95
N PRO A 2 64.62 -71.13 -22.78
CA PRO A 2 63.25 -71.05 -22.25
C PRO A 2 63.29 -70.75 -20.74
N ALA A 3 63.55 -69.49 -20.37
CA ALA A 3 63.56 -69.06 -18.96
C ALA A 3 62.73 -67.79 -18.68
N ASN A 4 62.27 -67.06 -19.70
CA ASN A 4 61.58 -65.77 -19.52
C ASN A 4 60.04 -65.82 -19.59
N VAL A 5 59.45 -66.99 -19.85
CA VAL A 5 57.98 -67.14 -19.84
C VAL A 5 57.48 -67.61 -18.46
N LYS A 6 58.24 -68.48 -17.78
CA LYS A 6 57.93 -68.91 -16.40
C LYS A 6 58.04 -67.78 -15.38
N SER A 7 58.98 -66.85 -15.53
CA SER A 7 59.13 -65.71 -14.60
C SER A 7 58.01 -64.69 -14.74
N LYS A 8 57.39 -64.55 -15.93
CA LYS A 8 56.29 -63.60 -16.17
C LYS A 8 54.95 -64.13 -15.67
N ILE A 9 54.73 -65.44 -15.74
CA ILE A 9 53.54 -66.10 -15.18
C ILE A 9 53.63 -66.20 -13.65
N GLN A 10 54.81 -66.45 -13.07
CA GLN A 10 55.01 -66.39 -11.60
C GLN A 10 54.93 -64.96 -11.02
N ARG A 11 55.14 -63.92 -11.84
CA ARG A 11 55.01 -62.52 -11.40
C ARG A 11 53.55 -62.06 -11.39
N LEU A 12 52.71 -62.58 -12.29
CA LEU A 12 51.27 -62.30 -12.35
C LEU A 12 50.48 -63.08 -11.30
N LEU A 13 50.89 -64.32 -10.96
CA LEU A 13 50.28 -65.08 -9.86
C LEU A 13 50.60 -64.49 -8.47
N ARG A 14 51.76 -63.85 -8.28
CA ARG A 14 52.10 -63.11 -7.05
C ARG A 14 51.44 -61.74 -6.90
N GLN A 15 50.71 -61.28 -7.93
CA GLN A 15 50.01 -60.00 -7.94
C GLN A 15 48.51 -60.16 -7.66
N LEU A 16 47.99 -61.39 -7.62
CA LEU A 16 46.60 -61.68 -7.26
C LEU A 16 46.44 -62.19 -5.82
N ASP A 17 47.47 -62.84 -5.25
CA ASP A 17 47.48 -63.30 -3.84
C ASP A 17 47.88 -62.20 -2.83
N ARG A 18 47.70 -60.90 -3.14
CA ARG A 18 48.15 -59.79 -2.28
C ARG A 18 47.10 -58.74 -1.92
N ASP A 19 45.86 -58.93 -2.36
CA ASP A 19 44.74 -58.03 -2.01
C ASP A 19 43.68 -58.70 -1.12
N GLU A 20 43.92 -59.94 -0.67
CA GLU A 20 43.11 -60.61 0.36
C GLU A 20 44.01 -60.99 1.55
N ASP A 21 44.14 -60.09 2.53
CA ASP A 21 44.23 -60.40 3.97
C ASP A 21 44.64 -59.16 4.81
N GLY A 22 43.73 -58.76 5.71
CA GLY A 22 43.99 -57.90 6.88
C GLY A 22 43.37 -56.49 6.78
N VAL A 23 42.60 -55.98 7.76
CA VAL A 23 42.67 -56.19 9.22
C VAL A 23 41.38 -55.64 9.90
N GLU A 24 40.81 -56.46 10.80
CA GLU A 24 40.08 -56.20 12.07
C GLU A 24 38.65 -55.58 12.14
N ASP A 25 37.67 -56.46 12.35
CA ASP A 25 36.83 -56.68 13.56
C ASP A 25 36.17 -55.54 14.38
N THR A 26 34.82 -55.52 14.26
CA THR A 26 33.74 -55.42 15.30
C THR A 26 33.36 -54.05 15.92
N PRO A 27 32.16 -53.90 16.53
CA PRO A 27 30.81 -54.24 16.06
C PRO A 27 29.78 -53.11 16.34
N ALA A 28 28.92 -52.72 15.40
CA ALA A 28 27.67 -51.99 15.68
C ALA A 28 26.80 -51.86 14.42
N ASP A 29 25.49 -51.80 14.63
CA ASP A 29 24.46 -51.33 13.68
C ASP A 29 24.05 -52.28 12.55
N VAL A 30 23.31 -53.30 12.99
CA VAL A 30 22.27 -53.94 12.18
C VAL A 30 20.99 -53.10 12.33
N LEU A 31 20.36 -52.80 11.18
CA LEU A 31 19.07 -52.11 10.93
C LEU A 31 19.16 -50.61 10.59
N ALA A 32 19.00 -50.29 9.30
CA ALA A 32 17.94 -49.37 8.81
C ALA A 32 18.30 -48.80 7.43
N ALA A 33 17.65 -49.31 6.36
CA ALA A 33 17.25 -48.51 5.19
C ALA A 33 16.39 -49.38 4.26
N ALA A 34 15.10 -49.48 4.54
CA ALA A 34 14.07 -49.70 3.53
C ALA A 34 12.69 -49.31 4.09
N THR A 35 11.96 -48.56 3.27
CA THR A 35 10.51 -48.22 3.30
C THR A 35 10.03 -47.20 4.34
N GLU A 36 10.12 -45.94 3.91
CA GLU A 36 9.55 -44.72 4.51
C GLU A 36 8.09 -44.49 4.02
N GLU A 37 7.27 -45.55 3.92
CA GLU A 37 5.90 -45.46 3.35
C GLU A 37 4.79 -46.14 4.18
N ASP A 38 5.09 -46.62 5.40
CA ASP A 38 4.10 -47.26 6.30
C ASP A 38 3.97 -46.58 7.68
N ALA A 39 4.46 -45.35 7.84
CA ALA A 39 4.51 -44.66 9.14
C ALA A 39 3.45 -43.55 9.35
N GLU A 40 2.55 -43.30 8.41
CA GLU A 40 1.51 -42.25 8.55
C GLU A 40 0.11 -42.78 8.93
N ASP A 41 -0.14 -44.10 8.89
CA ASP A 41 -1.47 -44.67 9.14
C ASP A 41 -1.71 -45.23 10.57
N LEU A 42 -0.76 -45.05 11.50
CA LEU A 42 -0.88 -45.52 12.90
C LEU A 42 -0.93 -44.40 13.97
N ALA A 43 -1.17 -43.14 13.58
CA ALA A 43 -1.36 -42.01 14.50
C ALA A 43 -2.81 -41.47 14.57
N ALA A 44 -3.76 -42.00 13.80
CA ALA A 44 -5.13 -41.45 13.69
C ALA A 44 -6.24 -42.24 14.41
N LEU A 45 -5.91 -43.21 15.28
CA LEU A 45 -6.90 -44.02 16.03
C LEU A 45 -6.66 -43.99 17.56
N GLY A 46 -6.47 -42.79 18.11
CA GLY A 46 -6.12 -42.62 19.54
C GLY A 46 -6.82 -41.50 20.32
N ALA A 47 -7.79 -40.77 19.74
CA ALA A 47 -8.33 -39.56 20.38
C ALA A 47 -9.86 -39.39 20.32
N ALA A 48 -10.64 -40.48 20.37
CA ALA A 48 -12.11 -40.38 20.40
C ALA A 48 -12.80 -41.42 21.29
N ARG A 49 -12.30 -41.66 22.51
CA ARG A 49 -13.03 -42.41 23.55
C ARG A 49 -12.52 -42.04 24.95
N ARG A 50 -13.03 -40.94 25.52
CA ARG A 50 -13.16 -40.71 26.98
C ARG A 50 -13.91 -39.39 27.23
N ALA A 51 -15.24 -39.44 27.14
CA ALA A 51 -16.16 -38.54 27.86
C ALA A 51 -17.61 -38.93 27.52
N ALA A 52 -18.10 -40.06 28.02
CA ALA A 52 -19.53 -40.32 28.21
C ALA A 52 -19.76 -41.59 29.05
N ALA A 53 -20.71 -41.47 29.98
CA ALA A 53 -21.40 -42.50 30.77
C ALA A 53 -20.72 -43.03 32.05
N ALA A 54 -21.17 -42.54 33.21
CA ALA A 54 -22.22 -43.19 34.04
C ALA A 54 -22.39 -42.36 35.34
N ILE A 55 -23.46 -41.58 35.52
CA ILE A 55 -24.84 -41.93 35.91
C ILE A 55 -24.98 -42.34 37.40
N ALA A 56 -25.76 -41.50 38.10
CA ALA A 56 -26.71 -41.78 39.19
C ALA A 56 -26.28 -41.69 40.69
N SER A 57 -26.97 -40.75 41.36
CA SER A 57 -27.64 -40.85 42.68
C SER A 57 -26.94 -40.27 43.95
N THR A 58 -27.34 -39.02 44.30
CA THR A 58 -28.03 -38.52 45.54
C THR A 58 -27.86 -39.24 46.90
N PRO A 59 -28.20 -38.63 48.10
CA PRO A 59 -28.62 -37.26 48.47
C PRO A 59 -28.01 -36.70 49.82
N GLY A 60 -28.45 -35.50 50.22
CA GLY A 60 -28.33 -34.94 51.60
C GLY A 60 -27.37 -33.76 51.66
N SER A 61 -27.58 -32.65 52.36
CA SER A 61 -28.43 -32.33 53.51
C SER A 61 -28.39 -30.80 53.69
N ASP A 62 -29.50 -30.21 54.16
CA ASP A 62 -29.62 -28.92 54.86
C ASP A 62 -29.17 -27.63 54.13
N GLY A 63 -29.89 -26.51 54.15
CA GLY A 63 -30.98 -26.05 55.01
C GLY A 63 -30.85 -24.53 55.15
N GLY A 64 -31.98 -23.83 55.27
CA GLY A 64 -32.09 -22.47 55.84
C GLY A 64 -31.69 -21.33 54.89
N ALA A 65 -32.60 -20.50 54.38
CA ALA A 65 -33.48 -19.53 55.05
C ALA A 65 -32.80 -18.20 55.42
N SER A 66 -33.54 -17.13 55.08
CA SER A 66 -33.69 -15.86 55.82
C SER A 66 -32.51 -14.87 55.81
N GLU A 67 -32.73 -13.69 55.23
CA GLU A 67 -33.15 -12.42 55.89
C GLU A 67 -31.94 -11.63 56.39
N SER A 68 -31.74 -10.44 55.84
CA SER A 68 -32.03 -9.17 56.52
C SER A 68 -31.16 -8.94 57.75
N THR A 69 -30.31 -7.92 57.71
CA THR A 69 -30.38 -6.75 58.60
C THR A 69 -29.18 -5.83 58.41
N ASP A 70 -29.47 -4.55 58.63
CA ASP A 70 -28.59 -3.40 58.72
C ASP A 70 -27.39 -3.58 59.67
N ALA A 71 -26.36 -2.73 59.54
CA ALA A 71 -26.28 -1.51 60.37
C ALA A 71 -24.85 -0.95 60.58
N TYR A 72 -24.84 0.36 60.86
CA TYR A 72 -23.85 1.19 61.58
C TYR A 72 -22.54 1.58 60.81
N THR A 73 -22.04 2.83 60.84
CA THR A 73 -21.99 3.79 61.96
C THR A 73 -21.59 5.21 61.49
N THR A 74 -22.40 6.22 61.85
CA THR A 74 -22.10 7.52 62.54
C THR A 74 -20.92 8.43 62.14
N ALA A 75 -21.19 9.70 61.78
CA ALA A 75 -21.09 10.95 62.61
C ALA A 75 -19.68 11.60 62.55
N SER A 76 -19.46 12.91 62.35
CA SER A 76 -20.02 14.13 62.99
C SER A 76 -19.78 15.36 62.05
N GLU A 77 -20.69 16.34 61.90
CA GLU A 77 -20.93 17.55 62.74
C GLU A 77 -19.71 18.53 62.68
N ALA A 78 -19.76 19.83 62.35
CA ALA A 78 -20.72 20.94 62.53
C ALA A 78 -20.39 22.04 61.46
N GLN A 79 -21.31 22.77 60.81
CA GLN A 79 -22.33 23.74 61.25
C GLN A 79 -21.79 25.16 61.55
N LEU A 80 -22.20 26.14 60.74
CA LEU A 80 -22.59 27.55 61.05
C LEU A 80 -22.77 28.30 59.70
N GLN A 81 -23.98 28.57 59.20
CA GLN A 81 -24.91 29.69 59.52
C GLN A 81 -24.34 31.09 59.24
N GLY A 82 -25.11 31.89 58.48
CA GLY A 82 -25.09 33.35 58.57
C GLY A 82 -25.29 34.12 57.26
N ASP A 83 -26.53 34.13 56.77
CA ASP A 83 -27.32 35.28 56.28
C ASP A 83 -26.66 36.60 55.80
N ASP A 84 -27.23 37.04 54.66
CA ASP A 84 -27.82 38.36 54.38
C ASP A 84 -27.02 39.57 53.82
N SER A 85 -27.66 40.12 52.78
CA SER A 85 -27.84 41.55 52.43
C SER A 85 -26.87 42.25 51.46
N GLU A 86 -27.40 42.45 50.24
CA GLU A 86 -27.55 43.72 49.50
C GLU A 86 -26.60 44.91 49.80
N SER A 87 -26.00 45.50 48.75
CA SER A 87 -26.41 46.80 48.19
C SER A 87 -25.33 47.50 47.31
N TYR A 88 -25.84 48.21 46.30
CA TYR A 88 -25.30 49.21 45.38
C TYR A 88 -24.04 50.01 45.79
N ALA A 89 -23.13 50.29 44.83
CA ALA A 89 -23.01 51.62 44.18
C ALA A 89 -21.80 51.77 43.23
N THR A 90 -22.05 52.57 42.21
CA THR A 90 -21.26 53.18 41.12
C THR A 90 -19.99 53.93 41.53
N SER A 91 -19.01 54.07 40.60
CA SER A 91 -18.64 55.35 39.94
C SER A 91 -17.27 55.28 39.23
N GLU A 92 -17.26 55.68 37.95
CA GLU A 92 -16.09 56.22 37.22
C GLU A 92 -15.65 57.58 37.85
N PRO A 93 -14.52 58.19 37.44
CA PRO A 93 -14.61 59.12 36.30
C PRO A 93 -13.40 59.14 35.35
N SER A 94 -13.72 59.62 34.14
CA SER A 94 -12.84 60.02 33.03
C SER A 94 -12.07 61.32 33.30
N SER A 95 -10.89 61.51 32.67
CA SER A 95 -10.59 62.71 31.86
C SER A 95 -9.18 62.73 31.23
N MET A 96 -9.20 62.80 29.90
CA MET A 96 -8.35 63.54 28.93
C MET A 96 -6.92 64.00 29.28
N GLU A 97 -5.99 63.70 28.34
CA GLU A 97 -5.13 64.75 27.78
C GLU A 97 -4.73 64.44 26.32
N SER A 98 -4.69 65.50 25.51
CA SER A 98 -4.61 65.55 24.05
C SER A 98 -3.16 65.72 23.52
N THR A 99 -3.04 65.77 22.18
CA THR A 99 -1.93 66.31 21.33
C THR A 99 -0.82 65.33 20.85
N PRO A 100 -0.17 65.52 19.68
CA PRO A 100 -0.71 65.53 18.30
C PRO A 100 0.00 64.54 17.35
N LEU A 101 -0.63 64.26 16.20
CA LEU A 101 -0.02 63.59 15.03
C LEU A 101 0.98 64.50 14.29
N PRO A 102 1.94 63.90 13.55
CA PRO A 102 2.17 64.32 12.17
C PRO A 102 2.19 63.13 11.18
N PRO A 103 2.09 63.42 9.87
CA PRO A 103 1.53 62.50 8.87
C PRO A 103 2.62 61.72 8.12
N THR A 104 2.26 60.60 7.47
CA THR A 104 2.62 60.33 6.06
C THR A 104 2.13 58.97 5.55
N ARG A 105 1.50 59.04 4.36
CA ARG A 105 1.53 58.11 3.22
C ARG A 105 1.04 56.66 3.39
N GLY A 106 -0.05 56.39 2.68
CA GLY A 106 -0.47 55.04 2.31
C GLY A 106 0.48 54.34 1.33
N ALA A 107 0.38 53.01 1.34
CA ALA A 107 0.80 52.15 0.25
C ALA A 107 -0.02 50.84 0.27
N HIS A 108 -0.29 50.36 -0.93
CA HIS A 108 -1.09 49.21 -1.32
C HIS A 108 -0.66 47.84 -0.76
N HIS A 109 -1.63 46.92 -0.79
CA HIS A 109 -1.57 45.46 -0.71
C HIS A 109 -0.22 44.77 -0.98
N GLN A 110 0.05 43.69 -0.23
CA GLN A 110 0.53 42.43 -0.81
C GLN A 110 0.25 41.23 0.13
N HIS A 111 -0.53 40.28 -0.39
CA HIS A 111 -0.59 38.90 0.08
C HIS A 111 0.78 38.25 -0.12
N ALA A 112 1.29 37.58 0.91
CA ALA A 112 2.51 36.75 0.86
C ALA A 112 2.34 35.51 1.79
N PRO A 113 3.09 34.42 1.55
CA PRO A 113 2.65 33.01 1.71
C PRO A 113 2.80 32.44 3.13
N PRO A 114 2.23 31.24 3.42
CA PRO A 114 2.26 30.66 4.76
C PRO A 114 3.68 30.22 5.12
N LYS A 115 4.20 30.75 6.24
CA LYS A 115 5.49 30.39 6.83
C LYS A 115 5.30 29.36 7.97
N PRO A 116 6.33 28.56 8.27
CA PRO A 116 6.20 27.23 8.83
C PRO A 116 5.80 27.27 10.31
N ARG A 117 5.20 26.17 10.76
CA ARG A 117 4.84 25.88 12.15
C ARG A 117 5.98 26.27 13.09
N TYR A 118 5.78 27.35 13.85
CA TYR A 118 6.65 27.71 14.98
C TYR A 118 6.61 26.57 15.99
N SER A 119 7.78 26.12 16.43
CA SER A 119 7.91 25.11 17.47
C SER A 119 7.27 25.62 18.77
N ALA A 120 6.65 24.73 19.53
CA ALA A 120 6.00 25.04 20.81
C ALA A 120 6.91 25.81 21.79
N ALA A 121 8.24 25.65 21.67
CA ALA A 121 9.24 26.38 22.44
C ALA A 121 9.25 27.91 22.17
N ALA A 122 9.10 28.34 20.91
CA ALA A 122 9.11 29.76 20.57
C ALA A 122 7.83 30.49 21.04
N ASN A 123 6.71 29.77 21.12
CA ASN A 123 5.46 30.30 21.67
C ASN A 123 5.51 30.39 23.21
N ALA A 124 6.11 29.40 23.88
CA ALA A 124 6.29 29.43 25.33
C ALA A 124 7.17 30.60 25.80
N GLU A 125 8.24 30.90 25.07
CA GLU A 125 9.12 32.04 25.37
C GLU A 125 8.41 33.39 25.19
N ARG A 126 7.58 33.53 24.15
CA ARG A 126 6.74 34.71 23.95
C ARG A 126 5.71 34.90 25.07
N VAL A 127 5.09 33.81 25.54
CA VAL A 127 4.14 33.86 26.66
C VAL A 127 4.86 34.29 27.94
N ALA A 128 6.02 33.73 28.26
CA ALA A 128 6.80 34.11 29.45
C ALA A 128 7.30 35.57 29.43
N VAL A 129 7.58 36.13 28.24
CA VAL A 129 7.91 37.56 28.07
C VAL A 129 6.68 38.44 28.28
N LEU A 130 5.51 38.03 27.78
CA LEU A 130 4.25 38.74 27.99
C LEU A 130 3.81 38.71 29.45
N GLU A 131 3.96 37.59 30.15
CA GLU A 131 3.65 37.45 31.58
C GLU A 131 4.53 38.37 32.44
N ARG A 132 5.86 38.39 32.18
CA ARG A 132 6.77 39.35 32.85
C ARG A 132 6.38 40.80 32.58
N LYS A 133 5.97 41.12 31.35
CA LYS A 133 5.52 42.47 30.99
C LYS A 133 4.21 42.84 31.68
N CYS A 134 3.25 41.92 31.79
CA CYS A 134 2.01 42.13 32.54
C CYS A 134 2.28 42.35 34.03
N MET A 135 3.18 41.57 34.64
CA MET A 135 3.55 41.78 36.04
C MET A 135 4.24 43.12 36.28
N GLY A 136 5.13 43.55 35.37
CA GLY A 136 5.74 44.88 35.42
C GLY A 136 4.71 46.01 35.36
N LEU A 137 3.78 45.94 34.40
CA LEU A 137 2.72 46.93 34.27
C LEU A 137 1.77 46.97 35.48
N MET A 138 1.49 45.81 36.12
CA MET A 138 0.71 45.78 37.36
C MET A 138 1.44 46.43 38.54
N ALA A 139 2.76 46.24 38.64
CA ALA A 139 3.57 46.87 39.68
C ALA A 139 3.66 48.39 39.50
N ASP A 140 3.87 48.85 38.27
CA ASP A 140 3.89 50.28 37.93
C ASP A 140 2.53 50.94 38.22
N ASN A 141 1.42 50.26 37.89
CA ASN A 141 0.08 50.77 38.17
C ASN A 141 -0.18 50.89 39.69
N ARG A 142 0.26 49.92 40.49
CA ARG A 142 0.19 50.00 41.97
C ARG A 142 1.04 51.14 42.52
N GLN A 143 2.24 51.37 41.99
CA GLN A 143 3.09 52.50 42.41
C GLN A 143 2.44 53.85 42.09
N MET A 144 1.87 53.99 40.90
CA MET A 144 1.17 55.21 40.49
C MET A 144 -0.07 55.48 41.36
N GLN A 145 -0.84 54.43 41.70
CA GLN A 145 -1.97 54.54 42.62
C GLN A 145 -1.52 54.97 44.04
N ALA A 146 -0.43 54.41 44.56
CA ALA A 146 0.11 54.79 45.87
C ALA A 146 0.60 56.25 45.88
N ALA A 147 1.33 56.67 44.85
CA ALA A 147 1.80 58.05 44.71
C ALA A 147 0.64 59.05 44.60
N PHE A 148 -0.43 58.69 43.89
CA PHE A 148 -1.64 59.51 43.79
C PHE A 148 -2.34 59.64 45.16
N GLN A 149 -2.48 58.55 45.90
CA GLN A 149 -3.07 58.57 47.25
C GLN A 149 -2.25 59.42 48.23
N GLU A 150 -0.93 59.32 48.20
CA GLU A 150 -0.06 60.18 49.02
C GLU A 150 -0.19 61.66 48.65
N ALA A 151 -0.26 62.00 47.36
CA ALA A 151 -0.45 63.37 46.91
C ALA A 151 -1.79 63.95 47.39
N MET A 152 -2.87 63.17 47.30
CA MET A 152 -4.19 63.55 47.81
C MET A 152 -4.20 63.73 49.33
N ALA A 153 -3.54 62.85 50.08
CA ALA A 153 -3.42 62.97 51.53
C ALA A 153 -2.68 64.26 51.94
N ARG A 154 -1.58 64.60 51.25
CA ARG A 154 -0.84 65.85 51.47
C ARG A 154 -1.69 67.08 51.19
N LYS A 155 -2.44 67.10 50.07
CA LYS A 155 -3.34 68.22 49.74
C LYS A 155 -4.49 68.39 50.73
N ASN A 156 -5.05 67.30 51.23
CA ASN A 156 -6.06 67.36 52.27
C ASN A 156 -5.50 67.90 53.59
N ALA A 157 -4.26 67.55 53.96
CA ALA A 157 -3.61 68.10 55.14
C ALA A 157 -3.34 69.62 55.00
N GLU A 158 -2.81 70.07 53.86
CA GLU A 158 -2.62 71.50 53.55
C GLU A 158 -3.93 72.30 53.64
N LEU A 159 -5.03 71.75 53.08
CA LEU A 159 -6.36 72.37 53.17
C LEU A 159 -6.86 72.45 54.61
N GLY A 160 -6.63 71.41 55.42
CA GLY A 160 -6.99 71.40 56.84
C GLY A 160 -6.25 72.48 57.64
N GLU A 161 -4.95 72.65 57.40
CA GLU A 161 -4.14 73.69 58.05
C GLU A 161 -4.60 75.10 57.66
N LEU A 162 -4.86 75.34 56.38
CA LEU A 162 -5.38 76.62 55.88
C LEU A 162 -6.76 76.95 56.48
N GLN A 163 -7.65 75.97 56.57
CA GLN A 163 -8.97 76.14 57.19
C GLN A 163 -8.84 76.44 58.69
N ALA A 164 -7.96 75.74 59.40
CA ALA A 164 -7.71 75.97 60.83
C ALA A 164 -7.14 77.38 61.08
N HIS A 165 -6.18 77.82 60.25
CA HIS A 165 -5.62 79.16 60.32
C HIS A 165 -6.68 80.23 60.05
N LEU A 166 -7.46 80.09 58.97
CA LEU A 166 -8.52 81.05 58.65
C LEU A 166 -9.57 81.12 59.78
N ALA A 167 -10.01 79.99 60.29
CA ALA A 167 -10.94 79.93 61.43
C ALA A 167 -10.36 80.58 62.70
N GLY A 168 -9.04 80.46 62.92
CA GLY A 168 -8.31 81.16 63.97
C GLY A 168 -8.36 82.68 63.80
N THR A 169 -7.99 83.18 62.61
CA THR A 169 -8.01 84.63 62.32
C THR A 169 -9.40 85.22 62.39
N VAL A 170 -10.45 84.51 61.95
CA VAL A 170 -11.84 84.95 62.06
C VAL A 170 -12.27 85.02 63.53
N ARG A 171 -11.88 84.04 64.35
CA ARG A 171 -12.15 84.08 65.81
C ARG A 171 -11.45 85.24 66.49
N GLU A 172 -10.18 85.51 66.17
CA GLU A 172 -9.44 86.64 66.72
C GLU A 172 -10.03 87.99 66.31
N LEU A 173 -10.40 88.15 65.03
CA LEU A 173 -11.07 89.35 64.54
C LEU A 173 -12.44 89.55 65.19
N GLY A 174 -13.20 88.47 65.37
CA GLY A 174 -14.49 88.50 66.09
C GLY A 174 -14.34 88.91 67.55
N ALA A 175 -13.33 88.38 68.26
CA ALA A 175 -13.03 88.76 69.64
C ALA A 175 -12.66 90.26 69.73
N ARG A 176 -11.79 90.75 68.83
CA ARG A 176 -11.45 92.17 68.77
C ARG A 176 -12.66 93.05 68.45
N GLN A 177 -13.54 92.60 67.56
CA GLN A 177 -14.78 93.33 67.24
C GLN A 177 -15.68 93.43 68.48
N GLN A 178 -15.88 92.32 69.21
CA GLN A 178 -16.66 92.31 70.45
C GLN A 178 -16.06 93.22 71.53
N GLU A 179 -14.73 93.20 71.72
CA GLU A 179 -14.04 94.09 72.66
C GLU A 179 -14.25 95.57 72.31
N LEU A 180 -14.15 95.92 71.02
CA LEU A 180 -14.37 97.28 70.54
C LEU A 180 -15.84 97.71 70.68
N GLU A 181 -16.80 96.83 70.37
CA GLU A 181 -18.23 97.09 70.54
C GLU A 181 -18.62 97.25 72.02
N ALA A 182 -18.02 96.47 72.93
CA ALA A 182 -18.21 96.61 74.37
C ALA A 182 -17.61 97.92 74.92
N ALA A 183 -16.48 98.38 74.37
CA ALA A 183 -15.85 99.65 74.75
C ALA A 183 -16.54 100.88 74.13
N ALA A 184 -17.24 100.72 73.00
CA ALA A 184 -17.88 101.80 72.26
C ALA A 184 -18.84 102.69 73.08
N PRO A 185 -19.77 102.17 73.91
CA PRO A 185 -20.68 103.03 74.70
C PRO A 185 -19.94 103.87 75.75
N LEU A 186 -18.92 103.30 76.41
CA LEU A 186 -18.10 104.06 77.37
C LEU A 186 -17.27 105.15 76.68
N LEU A 187 -16.69 104.83 75.51
CA LEU A 187 -15.97 105.81 74.69
C LEU A 187 -16.90 106.91 74.18
N ARG A 188 -18.15 106.59 73.80
CA ARG A 188 -19.16 107.57 73.42
C ARG A 188 -19.50 108.51 74.58
N LEU A 189 -19.74 107.97 75.78
CA LEU A 189 -20.02 108.78 76.96
C LEU A 189 -18.84 109.70 77.30
N ARG A 190 -17.61 109.18 77.30
CA ARG A 190 -16.39 109.99 77.50
C ARG A 190 -16.23 111.08 76.42
N LEU A 191 -16.53 110.77 75.16
CA LEU A 191 -16.51 111.76 74.07
C LEU A 191 -17.58 112.83 74.23
N GLU A 192 -18.76 112.49 74.76
CA GLU A 192 -19.81 113.45 75.09
C GLU A 192 -19.38 114.36 76.25
N ASP A 193 -18.77 113.81 77.30
CA ASP A 193 -18.19 114.59 78.41
C ASP A 193 -17.08 115.53 77.91
N PHE A 194 -16.15 115.04 77.09
CA PHE A 194 -15.11 115.89 76.50
C PHE A 194 -15.69 116.95 75.56
N ARG A 195 -16.77 116.64 74.82
CA ARG A 195 -17.46 117.63 73.99
C ARG A 195 -18.10 118.73 74.82
N ALA A 196 -18.72 118.38 75.96
CA ALA A 196 -19.28 119.34 76.90
C ALA A 196 -18.18 120.23 77.52
N GLN A 197 -17.07 119.63 77.96
CA GLN A 197 -15.91 120.36 78.52
C GLN A 197 -15.24 121.28 77.49
N LEU A 198 -15.15 120.86 76.22
CA LEU A 198 -14.56 121.66 75.15
C LEU A 198 -15.54 122.69 74.55
N GLN A 199 -16.82 122.69 74.94
CA GLN A 199 -17.83 123.57 74.36
C GLN A 199 -17.52 125.05 74.60
N ASP A 200 -17.00 125.40 75.79
CA ASP A 200 -16.62 126.77 76.18
C ASP A 200 -15.33 127.27 75.50
N LEU A 201 -14.53 126.34 74.97
CA LEU A 201 -13.28 126.60 74.25
C LEU A 201 -13.45 126.59 72.72
N ARG A 202 -14.65 126.24 72.22
CA ARG A 202 -14.94 126.29 70.79
C ARG A 202 -15.12 127.74 70.36
N VAL A 203 -14.43 128.07 69.29
CA VAL A 203 -14.47 129.38 68.65
C VAL A 203 -14.91 129.19 67.19
N SER A 204 -15.65 130.13 66.62
CA SER A 204 -16.02 130.09 65.20
C SER A 204 -14.83 130.45 64.31
N ASP A 205 -14.87 130.05 63.04
CA ASP A 205 -13.82 130.41 62.06
C ASP A 205 -13.57 131.92 61.95
N SER A 206 -14.61 132.74 62.18
CA SER A 206 -14.48 134.21 62.18
C SER A 206 -13.66 134.70 63.38
N VAL A 207 -13.99 134.24 64.58
CA VAL A 207 -13.32 134.67 65.82
C VAL A 207 -11.91 134.06 65.91
N TYR A 208 -11.68 132.86 65.38
CA TYR A 208 -10.33 132.31 65.25
C TYR A 208 -9.42 133.19 64.37
N LYS A 209 -9.92 133.68 63.23
CA LYS A 209 -9.17 134.59 62.34
C LYS A 209 -8.86 135.92 63.01
N GLU A 210 -9.82 136.47 63.76
CA GLU A 210 -9.63 137.68 64.55
C GLU A 210 -8.57 137.50 65.65
N LEU A 211 -8.69 136.43 66.46
CA LEU A 211 -7.71 136.08 67.51
C LEU A 211 -6.31 135.84 66.95
N ARG A 212 -6.18 135.33 65.72
CA ARG A 212 -4.90 135.12 65.05
C ARG A 212 -4.25 136.40 64.50
N LEU A 213 -5.01 137.49 64.33
CA LEU A 213 -4.50 138.79 63.88
C LEU A 213 -3.98 139.68 65.03
N LEU A 214 -4.41 139.42 66.26
CA LEU A 214 -3.93 140.14 67.45
C LEU A 214 -2.44 139.86 67.73
N PRO A 215 -1.60 140.87 68.06
CA PRO A 215 -0.21 140.69 68.46
C PRO A 215 -0.08 139.71 69.65
N LYS A 216 1.01 138.93 69.71
CA LYS A 216 1.17 137.86 70.71
C LYS A 216 1.16 138.38 72.15
N GLU A 217 1.57 139.63 72.35
CA GLU A 217 1.63 140.31 73.64
C GLU A 217 0.23 140.68 74.16
N ALA A 218 -0.79 140.72 73.28
CA ALA A 218 -2.16 141.09 73.60
C ALA A 218 -3.12 139.89 73.72
N ARG A 219 -2.63 138.66 73.50
CA ARG A 219 -3.46 137.45 73.62
C ARG A 219 -3.46 136.97 75.06
N THR A 220 -4.64 136.65 75.58
CA THR A 220 -4.71 135.96 76.85
C THR A 220 -4.33 134.49 76.65
N ALA A 221 -3.83 133.83 77.70
CA ALA A 221 -3.52 132.39 77.63
C ALA A 221 -4.74 131.55 77.19
N LEU A 222 -5.95 132.01 77.50
CA LEU A 222 -7.20 131.39 77.04
C LEU A 222 -7.38 131.49 75.51
N ASP A 223 -6.98 132.61 74.90
CA ASP A 223 -7.07 132.82 73.45
C ASP A 223 -6.07 131.93 72.69
N GLU A 224 -4.86 131.72 73.24
CA GLU A 224 -3.90 130.77 72.67
C GLU A 224 -4.42 129.33 72.75
N VAL A 225 -5.01 128.94 73.87
CA VAL A 225 -5.64 127.61 74.03
C VAL A 225 -6.81 127.45 73.06
N ARG A 226 -7.64 128.47 72.87
CA ARG A 226 -8.76 128.46 71.91
C ARG A 226 -8.29 128.31 70.46
N ILE A 227 -7.23 129.01 70.07
CA ILE A 227 -6.59 128.86 68.74
C ILE A 227 -6.06 127.44 68.56
N ALA A 228 -5.32 126.91 69.53
CA ALA A 228 -4.75 125.56 69.46
C ALA A 228 -5.83 124.47 69.42
N VAL A 229 -6.89 124.60 70.22
CA VAL A 229 -8.05 123.69 70.22
C VAL A 229 -8.79 123.74 68.88
N HIS A 230 -8.93 124.92 68.27
CA HIS A 230 -9.58 125.05 66.96
C HIS A 230 -8.77 124.38 65.83
N GLU A 231 -7.45 124.56 65.80
CA GLU A 231 -6.57 123.90 64.83
C GLU A 231 -6.57 122.37 65.01
N ALA A 232 -6.43 121.88 66.24
CA ALA A 232 -6.48 120.44 66.54
C ALA A 232 -7.85 119.81 66.19
N LEU A 233 -8.96 120.54 66.42
CA LEU A 233 -10.29 120.11 65.98
C LEU A 233 -10.43 120.12 64.46
N GLY A 234 -9.77 121.06 63.76
CA GLY A 234 -9.70 121.11 62.30
C GLY A 234 -8.98 119.90 61.72
N ASP A 235 -7.81 119.57 62.26
CA ASP A 235 -7.02 118.40 61.85
C ASP A 235 -7.78 117.09 62.09
N SER A 236 -8.41 116.95 63.27
CA SER A 236 -9.24 115.78 63.60
C SER A 236 -10.46 115.65 62.69
N LYS A 237 -11.11 116.75 62.31
CA LYS A 237 -12.21 116.74 61.32
C LYS A 237 -11.72 116.32 59.93
N ALA A 238 -10.59 116.88 59.49
CA ALA A 238 -9.99 116.52 58.20
C ALA A 238 -9.60 115.03 58.17
N GLU A 239 -9.07 114.51 59.27
CA GLU A 239 -8.77 113.07 59.42
C GLU A 239 -10.05 112.23 59.45
N ALA A 240 -11.10 112.66 60.14
CA ALA A 240 -12.39 111.98 60.13
C ALA A 240 -13.02 111.93 58.72
N ASP A 241 -12.91 113.00 57.93
CA ASP A 241 -13.40 113.04 56.55
C ASP A 241 -12.54 112.19 55.60
N ARG A 242 -11.21 112.13 55.81
CA ARG A 242 -10.33 111.17 55.13
C ARG A 242 -10.70 109.72 55.46
N LEU A 243 -10.96 109.40 56.72
CA LEU A 243 -11.38 108.06 57.14
C LEU A 243 -12.76 107.70 56.60
N ARG A 244 -13.69 108.65 56.51
CA ARG A 244 -15.01 108.44 55.88
C ARG A 244 -14.91 108.15 54.39
N THR A 245 -14.07 108.91 53.66
CA THR A 245 -13.86 108.65 52.23
C THR A 245 -13.13 107.33 51.99
N ALA A 246 -12.14 106.98 52.82
CA ALA A 246 -11.48 105.68 52.80
C ALA A 246 -12.43 104.51 53.16
N LEU A 247 -13.36 104.70 54.11
CA LEU A 247 -14.39 103.73 54.42
C LEU A 247 -15.37 103.56 53.26
N GLY A 248 -15.77 104.65 52.61
CA GLY A 248 -16.61 104.63 51.41
C GLY A 248 -15.96 103.86 50.27
N SER A 249 -14.69 104.16 49.96
CA SER A 249 -13.94 103.46 48.90
C SER A 249 -13.70 101.99 49.22
N SER A 250 -13.45 101.64 50.49
CA SER A 250 -13.34 100.26 50.96
C SER A 250 -14.66 99.50 50.80
N ARG A 251 -15.80 100.12 51.14
CA ARG A 251 -17.14 99.52 50.95
C ARG A 251 -17.46 99.31 49.47
N GLU A 252 -17.17 100.27 48.61
CA GLU A 252 -17.35 100.12 47.16
C GLU A 252 -16.42 99.06 46.56
N ALA A 253 -15.19 98.94 47.06
CA ALA A 253 -14.28 97.86 46.67
C ALA A 253 -14.78 96.49 47.13
N ALA A 254 -15.31 96.39 48.35
CA ALA A 254 -15.92 95.17 48.87
C ALA A 254 -17.17 94.76 48.07
N ALA A 255 -18.06 95.70 47.75
CA ALA A 255 -19.23 95.44 46.91
C ALA A 255 -18.84 94.94 45.51
N ARG A 256 -17.81 95.55 44.88
CA ARG A 256 -17.27 95.07 43.60
C ARG A 256 -16.65 93.68 43.71
N ALA A 257 -15.96 93.38 44.81
CA ALA A 257 -15.40 92.06 45.06
C ALA A 257 -16.50 91.00 45.29
N GLU A 258 -17.58 91.35 45.98
CA GLU A 258 -18.75 90.48 46.17
C GLU A 258 -19.48 90.21 44.85
N GLU A 259 -19.69 91.22 44.01
CA GLU A 259 -20.25 91.02 42.67
C GLU A 259 -19.36 90.14 41.79
N ALA A 260 -18.03 90.36 41.82
CA ALA A 260 -17.07 89.53 41.08
C ALA A 260 -17.09 88.09 41.60
N ALA A 261 -17.15 87.88 42.91
CA ALA A 261 -17.28 86.57 43.53
C ALA A 261 -18.62 85.90 43.18
N ALA A 262 -19.72 86.65 43.12
CA ALA A 262 -21.02 86.14 42.68
C ALA A 262 -20.98 85.68 41.22
N ARG A 263 -20.37 86.47 40.32
CA ARG A 263 -20.15 86.09 38.91
C ARG A 263 -19.29 84.83 38.82
N ALA A 264 -18.16 84.78 39.51
CA ALA A 264 -17.29 83.60 39.55
C ALA A 264 -18.02 82.35 40.07
N ARG A 265 -18.88 82.49 41.09
CA ARG A 265 -19.73 81.38 41.58
C ARG A 265 -20.72 80.91 40.52
N THR A 266 -21.37 81.83 39.80
CA THR A 266 -22.30 81.44 38.73
C THR A 266 -21.59 80.78 37.55
N GLU A 267 -20.39 81.23 37.19
CA GLU A 267 -19.56 80.62 36.15
C GLU A 267 -19.06 79.24 36.58
N ALA A 268 -18.61 79.08 37.82
CA ALA A 268 -18.23 77.78 38.38
C ALA A 268 -19.41 76.80 38.41
N ALA A 269 -20.61 77.26 38.76
CA ALA A 269 -21.82 76.42 38.73
C ALA A 269 -22.18 75.98 37.30
N ARG A 270 -22.07 76.88 36.31
CA ARG A 270 -22.28 76.53 34.89
C ARG A 270 -21.23 75.55 34.38
N ALA A 271 -19.95 75.76 34.71
CA ALA A 271 -18.87 74.85 34.34
C ALA A 271 -19.07 73.46 34.99
N GLY A 272 -19.47 73.42 36.27
CA GLY A 272 -19.82 72.19 36.97
C GLY A 272 -20.99 71.43 36.31
N ALA A 273 -22.05 72.15 35.92
CA ALA A 273 -23.16 71.54 35.19
C ALA A 273 -22.73 70.98 33.81
N ALA A 274 -21.87 71.71 33.08
CA ALA A 274 -21.35 71.24 31.79
C ALA A 274 -20.43 70.01 31.94
N LEU A 275 -19.65 69.93 33.03
CA LEU A 275 -18.86 68.74 33.35
C LEU A 275 -19.74 67.55 33.71
N ALA A 276 -20.78 67.75 34.53
CA ALA A 276 -21.71 66.70 34.90
C ALA A 276 -22.46 66.12 33.68
N GLU A 277 -22.86 66.96 32.71
CA GLU A 277 -23.44 66.47 31.45
C GLU A 277 -22.43 65.67 30.62
N ARG A 278 -21.18 66.14 30.50
CA ARG A 278 -20.13 65.38 29.81
C ARG A 278 -19.81 64.04 30.48
N GLU A 279 -19.82 63.98 31.81
CA GLU A 279 -19.64 62.74 32.56
C GLU A 279 -20.78 61.76 32.29
N LYS A 280 -22.03 62.23 32.21
CA LYS A 280 -23.17 61.38 31.80
C LYS A 280 -23.03 60.88 30.36
N ASP A 281 -22.65 61.75 29.43
CA ASP A 281 -22.44 61.37 28.03
C ASP A 281 -21.34 60.30 27.91
N LEU A 282 -20.23 60.49 28.64
CA LEU A 282 -19.15 59.51 28.69
C LEU A 282 -19.60 58.19 29.30
N ALA A 283 -20.36 58.22 30.41
CA ALA A 283 -20.90 57.02 31.04
C ALA A 283 -21.85 56.25 30.11
N LEU A 284 -22.70 56.96 29.33
CA LEU A 284 -23.56 56.33 28.33
C LEU A 284 -22.74 55.68 27.20
N VAL A 285 -21.64 56.32 26.78
CA VAL A 285 -20.73 55.75 25.78
C VAL A 285 -19.99 54.53 26.33
N THR A 286 -19.51 54.57 27.58
CA THR A 286 -18.81 53.44 28.20
C THR A 286 -19.76 52.27 28.43
N GLU A 287 -20.99 52.52 28.90
CA GLU A 287 -22.04 51.51 29.01
C GLU A 287 -22.40 50.91 27.64
N GLY A 288 -22.54 51.74 26.61
CA GLY A 288 -22.81 51.28 25.25
C GLY A 288 -21.68 50.43 24.66
N MET A 289 -20.42 50.77 24.93
CA MET A 289 -19.26 49.98 24.54
C MET A 289 -19.18 48.68 25.34
N GLN A 290 -19.46 48.71 26.65
CA GLN A 290 -19.47 47.52 27.49
C GLN A 290 -20.56 46.54 27.05
N ALA A 291 -21.78 47.02 26.81
CA ALA A 291 -22.87 46.20 26.28
C ALA A 291 -22.52 45.57 24.92
N ARG A 292 -21.72 46.26 24.09
CA ARG A 292 -21.22 45.69 22.83
C ARG A 292 -20.15 44.62 23.07
N ILE A 293 -19.23 44.84 24.02
CA ILE A 293 -18.22 43.85 24.41
C ILE A 293 -18.91 42.58 24.92
N ASP A 294 -19.90 42.71 25.80
CA ASP A 294 -20.62 41.57 26.38
C ASP A 294 -21.40 40.79 25.31
N ARG A 295 -22.04 41.50 24.36
CA ARG A 295 -22.69 40.86 23.20
C ARG A 295 -21.68 40.09 22.35
N LEU A 296 -20.58 40.71 21.96
CA LEU A 296 -19.54 40.06 21.15
C LEU A 296 -18.89 38.87 21.88
N ALA A 297 -18.73 38.95 23.20
CA ALA A 297 -18.26 37.83 24.01
C ALA A 297 -19.26 36.66 23.95
N SER A 298 -20.55 36.93 24.13
CA SER A 298 -21.60 35.89 24.03
C SER A 298 -21.71 35.26 22.63
N GLU A 299 -21.55 36.08 21.57
CA GLU A 299 -21.52 35.58 20.18
C GLU A 299 -20.30 34.71 19.91
N LEU A 300 -19.13 35.08 20.45
CA LEU A 300 -17.91 34.28 20.35
C LEU A 300 -18.06 32.94 21.08
N GLU A 301 -18.60 32.93 22.29
CA GLU A 301 -18.88 31.70 23.04
C GLU A 301 -19.85 30.79 22.28
N ALA A 302 -20.94 31.33 21.74
CA ALA A 302 -21.88 30.58 20.92
C ALA A 302 -21.21 30.01 19.64
N ALA A 303 -20.35 30.79 18.99
CA ALA A 303 -19.57 30.33 17.84
C ALA A 303 -18.57 29.22 18.21
N MET A 304 -17.95 29.29 19.38
CA MET A 304 -17.05 28.26 19.87
C MET A 304 -17.78 26.95 20.18
N VAL A 305 -18.94 27.02 20.85
CA VAL A 305 -19.77 25.84 21.14
C VAL A 305 -20.24 25.18 19.85
N THR A 306 -20.69 25.96 18.86
CA THR A 306 -21.09 25.41 17.56
C THR A 306 -19.92 24.79 16.78
N ALA A 307 -18.73 25.39 16.84
CA ALA A 307 -17.52 24.81 16.26
C ALA A 307 -17.13 23.48 16.92
N GLN A 308 -17.18 23.41 18.25
CA GLN A 308 -16.93 22.17 19.00
C GLN A 308 -17.96 21.08 18.67
N LEU A 309 -19.25 21.44 18.59
CA LEU A 309 -20.32 20.52 18.20
C LEU A 309 -20.09 19.97 16.78
N ASN A 310 -19.73 20.84 15.83
CA ASN A 310 -19.44 20.43 14.45
C ASN A 310 -18.20 19.55 14.38
N SER A 311 -17.16 19.84 15.18
CA SER A 311 -15.99 18.99 15.31
C SER A 311 -16.34 17.60 15.85
N ALA A 312 -17.18 17.52 16.89
CA ALA A 312 -17.64 16.25 17.47
C ALA A 312 -18.50 15.46 16.46
N LYS A 313 -19.40 16.13 15.74
CA LYS A 313 -20.17 15.52 14.64
C LYS A 313 -19.25 14.99 13.54
N GLY A 314 -18.24 15.76 13.15
CA GLY A 314 -17.23 15.34 12.18
C GLY A 314 -16.55 14.04 12.61
N SER A 315 -16.04 14.00 13.85
CA SER A 315 -15.44 12.77 14.43
C SER A 315 -16.40 11.58 14.41
N MET A 316 -17.68 11.79 14.73
CA MET A 316 -18.69 10.73 14.68
C MET A 316 -18.94 10.23 13.26
N TYR A 317 -18.98 11.12 12.27
CA TYR A 317 -19.13 10.72 10.86
C TYR A 317 -17.90 9.96 10.36
N ASP A 318 -16.70 10.36 10.76
CA ASP A 318 -15.46 9.65 10.44
C ASP A 318 -15.44 8.25 11.06
N GLU A 319 -15.86 8.11 12.32
CA GLU A 319 -16.03 6.80 12.97
C GLU A 319 -17.08 5.93 12.28
N LEU A 320 -18.23 6.52 11.91
CA LEU A 320 -19.28 5.80 11.21
C LEU A 320 -18.81 5.35 9.82
N ARG A 321 -18.02 6.20 9.14
CA ARG A 321 -17.38 5.87 7.87
C ARG A 321 -16.39 4.73 8.01
N ALA A 322 -15.53 4.77 9.03
CA ALA A 322 -14.59 3.70 9.31
C ALA A 322 -15.30 2.37 9.63
N LYS A 323 -16.39 2.40 10.41
CA LYS A 323 -17.23 1.22 10.67
C LYS A 323 -17.91 0.70 9.41
N TYR A 324 -18.39 1.59 8.54
CA TYR A 324 -18.97 1.23 7.26
C TYR A 324 -17.95 0.56 6.34
N ASP A 325 -16.77 1.16 6.16
CA ASP A 325 -15.71 0.61 5.32
C ASP A 325 -15.21 -0.74 5.87
N ALA A 326 -15.13 -0.90 7.20
CA ALA A 326 -14.85 -2.19 7.85
C ALA A 326 -15.93 -3.24 7.55
N ALA A 327 -17.22 -2.89 7.69
CA ALA A 327 -18.33 -3.79 7.37
C ALA A 327 -18.39 -4.17 5.88
N VAL A 328 -18.03 -3.25 4.98
CA VAL A 328 -17.89 -3.55 3.55
C VAL A 328 -16.76 -4.54 3.29
N SER A 329 -15.60 -4.34 3.94
CA SER A 329 -14.47 -5.26 3.81
C SER A 329 -14.80 -6.67 4.33
N GLU A 330 -15.54 -6.77 5.43
CA GLU A 330 -15.98 -8.05 5.99
C GLU A 330 -17.02 -8.73 5.09
N ASN A 331 -17.96 -7.97 4.51
CA ASN A 331 -18.89 -8.51 3.51
C ASN A 331 -18.17 -9.06 2.27
N GLN A 332 -17.11 -8.38 1.80
CA GLN A 332 -16.29 -8.89 0.70
C GLN A 332 -15.58 -10.19 1.09
N ARG A 333 -15.03 -10.27 2.31
CA ARG A 333 -14.41 -11.48 2.85
C ARG A 333 -15.42 -12.63 2.93
N LEU A 334 -16.62 -12.38 3.47
CA LEU A 334 -17.69 -13.36 3.55
C LEU A 334 -18.15 -13.83 2.18
N ALA A 335 -18.26 -12.93 1.18
CA ALA A 335 -18.60 -13.32 -0.19
C ALA A 335 -17.58 -14.29 -0.81
N VAL A 336 -16.27 -14.10 -0.53
CA VAL A 336 -15.23 -15.06 -0.94
C VAL A 336 -15.43 -16.40 -0.24
N VAL A 337 -15.69 -16.39 1.07
CA VAL A 337 -15.95 -17.62 1.84
C VAL A 337 -17.18 -18.36 1.30
N GLU A 338 -18.29 -17.68 1.05
CA GLU A 338 -19.49 -18.27 0.44
C GLU A 338 -19.20 -18.87 -0.94
N ALA A 339 -18.41 -18.19 -1.77
CA ALA A 339 -18.01 -18.72 -3.08
C ALA A 339 -17.15 -19.99 -2.94
N THR A 340 -16.23 -20.03 -1.96
CA THR A 340 -15.44 -21.24 -1.68
C THR A 340 -16.29 -22.37 -1.14
N TYR A 341 -17.25 -22.07 -0.25
CA TYR A 341 -18.19 -23.06 0.29
C TYR A 341 -19.04 -23.67 -0.83
N ARG A 342 -19.59 -22.85 -1.73
CA ARG A 342 -20.35 -23.35 -2.89
C ARG A 342 -19.52 -24.25 -3.79
N LYS A 343 -18.24 -23.93 -4.01
CA LYS A 343 -17.33 -24.79 -4.78
C LYS A 343 -17.09 -26.13 -4.08
N LEU A 344 -16.85 -26.11 -2.77
CA LEU A 344 -16.68 -27.33 -1.97
C LEU A 344 -17.96 -28.19 -1.95
N GLU A 345 -19.13 -27.56 -1.87
CA GLU A 345 -20.42 -28.25 -1.93
C GLU A 345 -20.68 -28.89 -3.29
N GLN A 346 -20.36 -28.20 -4.39
CA GLN A 346 -20.40 -28.76 -5.75
C GLN A 346 -19.44 -29.94 -5.91
N GLN A 347 -18.22 -29.82 -5.37
CA GLN A 347 -17.23 -30.90 -5.40
C GLN A 347 -17.72 -32.12 -4.60
N ALA A 348 -18.24 -31.91 -3.38
CA ALA A 348 -18.80 -32.99 -2.58
C ALA A 348 -20.00 -33.67 -3.25
N ALA A 349 -20.83 -32.93 -3.98
CA ALA A 349 -21.92 -33.50 -4.77
C ALA A 349 -21.41 -34.34 -5.95
N ALA A 350 -20.38 -33.88 -6.66
CA ALA A 350 -19.73 -34.63 -7.72
C ALA A 350 -19.08 -35.91 -7.17
N ASP A 351 -18.37 -35.82 -6.04
CA ASP A 351 -17.74 -36.97 -5.38
C ASP A 351 -18.79 -38.01 -4.98
N ARG A 352 -19.93 -37.59 -4.42
CA ARG A 352 -21.06 -38.49 -4.10
C ARG A 352 -21.62 -39.20 -5.34
N LEU A 353 -21.74 -38.50 -6.47
CA LEU A 353 -22.18 -39.11 -7.72
C LEU A 353 -21.17 -40.16 -8.20
N THR A 354 -19.88 -39.85 -8.17
CA THR A 354 -18.84 -40.82 -8.56
C THR A 354 -18.78 -42.02 -7.61
N ALA A 355 -19.00 -41.82 -6.31
CA ALA A 355 -19.08 -42.88 -5.33
C ALA A 355 -20.26 -43.82 -5.64
N SER A 356 -21.46 -43.26 -5.89
CA SER A 356 -22.63 -44.05 -6.26
C SER A 356 -22.43 -44.82 -7.59
N GLN A 357 -21.76 -44.22 -8.57
CA GLN A 357 -21.40 -44.92 -9.81
C GLN A 357 -20.45 -46.09 -9.55
N LYS A 358 -19.43 -45.89 -8.69
CA LYS A 358 -18.49 -46.95 -8.29
C LYS A 358 -19.17 -48.07 -7.49
N GLU A 359 -20.14 -47.73 -6.64
CA GLU A 359 -20.95 -48.73 -5.93
C GLU A 359 -21.75 -49.58 -6.92
N SER A 360 -22.41 -48.97 -7.90
CA SER A 360 -23.16 -49.70 -8.94
C SER A 360 -22.26 -50.60 -9.79
N THR A 361 -21.06 -50.13 -10.18
CA THR A 361 -20.11 -50.98 -10.93
C THR A 361 -19.58 -52.13 -10.08
N PHE A 362 -19.32 -51.89 -8.79
CA PHE A 362 -18.92 -52.93 -7.86
C PHE A 362 -20.00 -54.00 -7.69
N GLU A 363 -21.27 -53.60 -7.56
CA GLU A 363 -22.40 -54.53 -7.50
C GLU A 363 -22.50 -55.42 -8.73
N MET A 364 -22.35 -54.84 -9.93
CA MET A 364 -22.34 -55.60 -11.19
C MET A 364 -21.18 -56.59 -11.24
N LEU A 365 -19.97 -56.17 -10.86
CA LEU A 365 -18.79 -57.05 -10.81
C LEU A 365 -18.95 -58.16 -9.76
N MET A 366 -19.62 -57.89 -8.64
CA MET A 366 -19.94 -58.90 -7.63
C MET A 366 -20.92 -59.95 -8.17
N MET A 367 -21.91 -59.54 -8.96
CA MET A 367 -22.81 -60.47 -9.65
C MET A 367 -22.07 -61.32 -10.69
N ASP A 368 -21.19 -60.71 -11.49
CA ASP A 368 -20.36 -61.43 -12.47
C ASP A 368 -19.42 -62.43 -11.78
N LYS A 369 -18.76 -62.02 -10.69
CA LYS A 369 -17.93 -62.91 -9.87
C LYS A 369 -18.74 -64.09 -9.35
N ALA A 370 -19.96 -63.85 -8.85
CA ALA A 370 -20.83 -64.91 -8.34
C ALA A 370 -21.25 -65.88 -9.46
N TYR A 371 -21.55 -65.37 -10.66
CA TYR A 371 -21.87 -66.20 -11.82
C TYR A 371 -20.68 -67.05 -12.26
N LEU A 372 -19.51 -66.43 -12.44
CA LEU A 372 -18.29 -67.12 -12.85
C LEU A 372 -17.85 -68.15 -11.81
N SER A 373 -17.98 -67.86 -10.52
CA SER A 373 -17.67 -68.82 -9.44
C SER A 373 -18.56 -70.06 -9.55
N LYS A 374 -19.87 -69.89 -9.75
CA LYS A 374 -20.79 -71.02 -9.98
C LYS A 374 -20.44 -71.81 -11.23
N GLN A 375 -20.00 -71.15 -12.30
CA GLN A 375 -19.55 -71.82 -13.52
C GLN A 375 -18.28 -72.63 -13.30
N VAL A 376 -17.31 -72.08 -12.56
CA VAL A 376 -16.08 -72.78 -12.16
C VAL A 376 -16.41 -74.00 -11.31
N ASP A 377 -17.30 -73.86 -10.31
CA ASP A 377 -17.73 -74.99 -9.46
C ASP A 377 -18.37 -76.11 -10.29
N PHE A 378 -19.26 -75.75 -11.22
CA PHE A 378 -19.91 -76.71 -12.12
C PHE A 378 -18.91 -77.45 -13.01
N LEU A 379 -17.98 -76.72 -13.64
CA LEU A 379 -16.94 -77.32 -14.50
C LEU A 379 -15.98 -78.18 -13.69
N THR A 380 -15.65 -77.78 -12.47
CA THR A 380 -14.79 -78.56 -11.55
C THR A 380 -15.48 -79.87 -11.15
N GLU A 381 -16.79 -79.85 -10.90
CA GLU A 381 -17.55 -81.07 -10.61
C GLU A 381 -17.63 -81.99 -11.83
N GLN A 382 -17.79 -81.44 -13.04
CA GLN A 382 -17.74 -82.22 -14.28
C GLN A 382 -16.36 -82.84 -14.51
N GLN A 383 -15.29 -82.06 -14.31
CA GLN A 383 -13.92 -82.56 -14.41
C GLN A 383 -13.71 -83.74 -13.44
N ARG A 384 -14.12 -83.58 -12.18
CA ARG A 384 -14.03 -84.65 -11.17
C ARG A 384 -14.80 -85.91 -11.56
N LYS A 385 -15.97 -85.78 -12.21
CA LYS A 385 -16.75 -86.93 -12.72
C LYS A 385 -16.00 -87.66 -13.83
N LEU A 386 -15.44 -86.91 -14.79
CA LEU A 386 -14.66 -87.49 -15.90
C LEU A 386 -13.36 -88.14 -15.42
N GLU A 387 -12.68 -87.54 -14.44
CA GLU A 387 -11.50 -88.12 -13.81
C GLU A 387 -11.84 -89.45 -13.11
N ALA A 388 -12.94 -89.53 -12.38
CA ALA A 388 -13.39 -90.78 -11.75
C ALA A 388 -13.75 -91.88 -12.77
N GLU A 389 -14.37 -91.51 -13.91
CA GLU A 389 -14.62 -92.45 -15.01
C GLU A 389 -13.32 -92.94 -15.66
N LEU A 390 -12.34 -92.05 -15.82
CA LEU A 390 -11.03 -92.38 -16.36
C LEU A 390 -10.30 -93.36 -15.44
N GLU A 391 -10.26 -93.10 -14.13
CA GLU A 391 -9.68 -94.01 -13.14
C GLU A 391 -10.32 -95.41 -13.18
N LEU A 392 -11.65 -95.49 -13.36
CA LEU A 392 -12.36 -96.76 -13.47
C LEU A 392 -11.95 -97.53 -14.73
N ARG A 393 -11.80 -96.83 -15.87
CA ARG A 393 -11.34 -97.42 -17.13
C ARG A 393 -9.88 -97.89 -17.02
N GLU A 394 -9.01 -97.11 -16.38
CA GLU A 394 -7.63 -97.49 -16.12
C GLU A 394 -7.54 -98.74 -15.24
N LYS A 395 -8.30 -98.80 -14.13
CA LYS A 395 -8.41 -100.00 -13.30
C LYS A 395 -8.83 -101.22 -14.13
N LYS A 396 -9.82 -101.07 -15.02
CA LYS A 396 -10.26 -102.15 -15.90
C LYS A 396 -9.20 -102.61 -16.88
N ILE A 397 -8.43 -101.67 -17.47
CA ILE A 397 -7.29 -101.99 -18.35
C ILE A 397 -6.23 -102.77 -17.58
N ASN A 398 -5.91 -102.34 -16.36
CA ASN A 398 -4.93 -103.02 -15.51
C ASN A 398 -5.36 -104.45 -15.15
N ASP A 399 -6.62 -104.67 -14.82
CA ASP A 399 -7.15 -106.01 -14.54
C ASP A 399 -7.11 -106.92 -15.77
N LEU A 400 -7.46 -106.40 -16.95
CA LEU A 400 -7.36 -107.15 -18.21
C LEU A 400 -5.92 -107.46 -18.57
N SER A 401 -4.99 -106.54 -18.31
CA SER A 401 -3.55 -106.73 -18.51
C SER A 401 -3.00 -107.83 -17.59
N ARG A 402 -3.40 -107.83 -16.30
CA ARG A 402 -3.08 -108.92 -15.37
C ARG A 402 -3.62 -110.25 -15.86
N HIS A 403 -4.89 -110.31 -16.27
CA HIS A 403 -5.48 -111.54 -16.77
C HIS A 403 -4.78 -112.08 -18.04
N LYS A 404 -4.40 -111.16 -18.95
CA LYS A 404 -3.56 -111.49 -20.11
C LYS A 404 -2.24 -112.10 -19.66
N ASN A 405 -1.54 -111.49 -18.70
CA ASN A 405 -0.27 -111.99 -18.19
C ASN A 405 -0.41 -113.38 -17.54
N ASP A 406 -1.45 -113.62 -16.73
CA ASP A 406 -1.71 -114.93 -16.12
C ASP A 406 -1.91 -116.04 -17.18
N LEU A 407 -2.55 -115.71 -18.31
CA LEU A 407 -2.70 -116.65 -19.43
C LEU A 407 -1.37 -116.89 -20.15
N PHE A 408 -0.58 -115.84 -20.36
CA PHE A 408 0.78 -115.98 -20.90
C PHE A 408 1.66 -116.85 -19.99
N GLU A 409 1.63 -116.66 -18.68
CA GLU A 409 2.39 -117.48 -17.73
C GLU A 409 2.00 -118.97 -17.79
N LYS A 410 0.70 -119.28 -17.89
CA LYS A 410 0.22 -120.67 -18.06
C LYS A 410 0.72 -121.30 -19.37
N LEU A 411 0.80 -120.53 -20.45
CA LEU A 411 1.31 -120.97 -21.73
C LEU A 411 2.83 -121.24 -21.65
N MET A 412 3.58 -120.31 -21.05
CA MET A 412 5.03 -120.47 -20.82
C MET A 412 5.35 -121.65 -19.89
N ALA A 413 4.54 -121.90 -18.85
CA ALA A 413 4.71 -123.06 -17.97
C ALA A 413 4.56 -124.40 -18.71
N ALA A 414 3.70 -124.46 -19.74
CA ALA A 414 3.52 -125.64 -20.59
C ALA A 414 4.70 -125.83 -21.55
N GLU A 415 5.25 -124.75 -22.09
CA GLU A 415 6.43 -124.79 -22.96
C GLU A 415 7.72 -125.15 -22.20
N THR A 416 7.91 -124.64 -20.98
CA THR A 416 9.10 -124.92 -20.15
C THR A 416 9.21 -126.37 -19.70
N LEU A 417 8.11 -127.11 -19.51
CA LEU A 417 8.14 -128.56 -19.26
C LEU A 417 8.72 -129.36 -20.44
N LYS A 418 8.60 -128.83 -21.66
CA LYS A 418 9.11 -129.43 -22.90
C LYS A 418 10.56 -129.03 -23.17
N GLY A 419 10.96 -127.81 -22.77
CA GLY A 419 12.32 -127.28 -22.89
C GLY A 419 13.33 -127.84 -21.87
N ARG A 420 12.91 -128.08 -20.61
CA ARG A 420 13.79 -128.46 -19.48
C ARG A 420 14.74 -129.65 -19.71
N HIS A 421 14.43 -130.58 -20.61
CA HIS A 421 15.28 -131.75 -20.89
C HIS A 421 16.39 -131.50 -21.91
N GLU A 422 16.19 -130.59 -22.85
CA GLU A 422 17.15 -130.27 -23.91
C GLU A 422 17.90 -128.96 -23.61
N GLU A 423 17.29 -128.06 -22.83
CA GLU A 423 17.85 -126.80 -22.36
C GLU A 423 18.93 -126.95 -21.27
N ALA A 424 18.85 -127.91 -20.35
CA ALA A 424 19.79 -128.01 -19.22
C ALA A 424 21.26 -128.21 -19.66
N ARG A 425 21.47 -128.76 -20.85
CA ARG A 425 22.79 -129.01 -21.44
C ARG A 425 23.33 -127.80 -22.22
N LEU A 426 22.45 -127.02 -22.84
CA LEU A 426 22.81 -125.87 -23.69
C LEU A 426 22.79 -124.53 -22.90
N GLN A 427 22.00 -124.42 -21.83
CA GLN A 427 21.90 -123.24 -20.96
C GLN A 427 23.17 -122.95 -20.16
N LYS A 428 23.96 -123.98 -19.83
CA LYS A 428 25.17 -123.81 -19.01
C LYS A 428 26.29 -123.08 -19.77
N GLU A 429 26.35 -123.26 -21.08
CA GLU A 429 27.37 -122.64 -21.95
C GLU A 429 26.88 -121.31 -22.55
N LEU A 430 25.57 -121.14 -22.74
CA LEU A 430 24.97 -119.88 -23.20
C LEU A 430 24.92 -118.80 -22.09
N ALA A 431 24.63 -119.18 -20.84
CA ALA A 431 24.47 -118.25 -19.72
C ALA A 431 25.74 -117.42 -19.44
N ALA A 432 26.92 -118.06 -19.51
CA ALA A 432 28.20 -117.40 -19.26
C ALA A 432 28.56 -116.35 -20.34
N LEU A 433 28.12 -116.55 -21.59
CA LEU A 433 28.34 -115.61 -22.70
C LEU A 433 27.26 -114.51 -22.76
N GLN A 434 26.04 -114.84 -22.36
CA GLN A 434 24.92 -113.89 -22.32
C GLN A 434 25.02 -112.90 -21.16
N GLU A 435 25.43 -113.32 -19.97
CA GLU A 435 25.51 -112.44 -18.80
C GLU A 435 26.50 -111.27 -19.02
N ARG A 436 27.64 -111.56 -19.66
CA ARG A 436 28.65 -110.55 -19.95
C ARG A 436 28.21 -109.56 -21.03
N THR A 437 27.54 -110.05 -22.07
CA THR A 437 27.03 -109.20 -23.16
C THR A 437 25.78 -108.41 -22.73
N HIS A 438 24.94 -108.95 -21.84
CA HIS A 438 23.83 -108.22 -21.24
C HIS A 438 24.31 -107.09 -20.33
N ALA A 439 25.33 -107.33 -19.50
CA ALA A 439 25.89 -106.28 -18.65
C ALA A 439 26.47 -105.11 -19.45
N ASP A 440 27.21 -105.38 -20.53
CA ASP A 440 27.75 -104.33 -21.39
C ASP A 440 26.65 -103.58 -22.18
N LEU A 441 25.60 -104.29 -22.63
CA LEU A 441 24.44 -103.66 -23.29
C LEU A 441 23.59 -102.83 -22.33
N GLU A 442 23.42 -103.25 -21.08
CA GLU A 442 22.71 -102.48 -20.05
C GLU A 442 23.48 -101.21 -19.70
N LYS A 443 24.80 -101.30 -19.56
CA LYS A 443 25.64 -100.12 -19.32
C LYS A 443 25.51 -99.09 -20.45
N ILE A 444 25.56 -99.53 -21.70
CA ILE A 444 25.37 -98.64 -22.86
C ILE A 444 23.96 -98.05 -22.88
N ARG A 445 22.92 -98.82 -22.54
CA ARG A 445 21.53 -98.33 -22.47
C ARG A 445 21.34 -97.27 -21.40
N VAL A 446 21.94 -97.47 -20.21
CA VAL A 446 21.88 -96.50 -19.12
C VAL A 446 22.65 -95.23 -19.49
N GLU A 447 23.89 -95.34 -19.98
CA GLU A 447 24.70 -94.19 -20.37
C GLU A 447 24.07 -93.38 -21.52
N THR A 448 23.44 -94.06 -22.49
CA THR A 448 22.71 -93.38 -23.58
C THR A 448 21.42 -92.73 -23.08
N ALA A 449 20.66 -93.39 -22.19
CA ALA A 449 19.48 -92.81 -21.56
C ALA A 449 19.84 -91.58 -20.72
N GLU A 450 20.89 -91.64 -19.91
CA GLU A 450 21.37 -90.52 -19.10
C GLU A 450 21.91 -89.36 -19.96
N ALA A 451 22.54 -89.65 -21.10
CA ALA A 451 22.93 -88.63 -22.06
C ALA A 451 21.71 -87.93 -22.68
N TYR A 452 20.70 -88.68 -23.11
CA TYR A 452 19.44 -88.11 -23.63
C TYR A 452 18.68 -87.34 -22.55
N GLU A 453 18.67 -87.79 -21.30
CA GLU A 453 18.05 -87.05 -20.20
C GLU A 453 18.77 -85.73 -19.91
N ARG A 454 20.11 -85.71 -19.92
CA ARG A 454 20.88 -84.48 -19.75
C ARG A 454 20.61 -83.49 -20.87
N GLU A 455 20.61 -83.95 -22.12
CA GLU A 455 20.28 -83.12 -23.28
C GLU A 455 18.84 -82.61 -23.20
N ALA A 456 17.88 -83.46 -22.82
CA ALA A 456 16.49 -83.05 -22.63
C ALA A 456 16.29 -82.05 -21.49
N ARG A 457 17.08 -82.14 -20.40
CA ARG A 457 17.09 -81.13 -19.32
C ARG A 457 17.63 -79.80 -19.81
N LEU A 458 18.78 -79.80 -20.47
CA LEU A 458 19.38 -78.59 -21.05
C LEU A 458 18.45 -77.91 -22.07
N LEU A 459 17.78 -78.68 -22.93
CA LEU A 459 16.82 -78.14 -23.90
C LEU A 459 15.58 -77.54 -23.22
N ARG A 460 15.13 -78.07 -22.08
CA ARG A 460 14.07 -77.45 -21.29
C ARG A 460 14.54 -76.16 -20.63
N GLU A 461 15.72 -76.16 -20.00
CA GLU A 461 16.31 -74.96 -19.37
C GLU A 461 16.51 -73.83 -20.39
N LEU A 462 17.02 -74.14 -21.58
CA LEU A 462 17.17 -73.17 -22.67
C LEU A 462 15.82 -72.66 -23.20
N ARG A 463 14.82 -73.54 -23.33
CA ARG A 463 13.46 -73.15 -23.71
C ARG A 463 12.84 -72.23 -22.66
N ASP A 464 12.97 -72.58 -21.39
CA ASP A 464 12.38 -71.83 -20.28
C ASP A 464 13.08 -70.46 -20.14
N GLY A 465 14.41 -70.40 -20.27
CA GLY A 465 15.16 -69.14 -20.37
C GLY A 465 14.73 -68.27 -21.56
N ALA A 466 14.53 -68.87 -22.74
CA ALA A 466 14.01 -68.14 -23.91
C ALA A 466 12.57 -67.65 -23.71
N GLN A 467 11.73 -68.39 -22.97
CA GLN A 467 10.38 -67.97 -22.61
C GLN A 467 10.39 -66.80 -21.62
N GLU A 468 11.28 -66.81 -20.63
CA GLU A 468 11.48 -65.70 -19.70
C GLU A 468 11.97 -64.45 -20.43
N ASP A 469 12.94 -64.57 -21.33
CA ASP A 469 13.41 -63.45 -22.17
C ASP A 469 12.30 -62.90 -23.06
N ALA A 470 11.49 -63.77 -23.67
CA ALA A 470 10.34 -63.35 -24.45
C ALA A 470 9.27 -62.64 -23.59
N ALA A 471 9.07 -63.09 -22.34
CA ALA A 471 8.17 -62.43 -21.40
C ALA A 471 8.70 -61.05 -20.98
N ARG A 472 9.99 -60.93 -20.68
CA ARG A 472 10.66 -59.65 -20.37
C ARG A 472 10.56 -58.66 -21.53
N ALA A 473 10.83 -59.11 -22.76
CA ALA A 473 10.71 -58.27 -23.95
C ALA A 473 9.27 -57.80 -24.20
N LYS A 474 8.27 -58.65 -23.96
CA LYS A 474 6.85 -58.27 -24.06
C LYS A 474 6.45 -57.25 -23.00
N ALA A 475 6.93 -57.40 -21.76
CA ALA A 475 6.68 -56.44 -20.69
C ALA A 475 7.28 -55.07 -21.02
N ALA A 476 8.55 -55.02 -21.44
CA ALA A 476 9.21 -53.79 -21.86
C ALA A 476 8.49 -53.11 -23.05
N LEU A 477 7.98 -53.89 -24.01
CA LEU A 477 7.20 -53.36 -25.13
C LEU A 477 5.86 -52.78 -24.67
N ALA A 478 5.16 -53.44 -23.74
CA ALA A 478 3.92 -52.92 -23.17
C ALA A 478 4.14 -51.61 -22.38
N GLU A 479 5.22 -51.52 -21.61
CA GLU A 479 5.61 -50.29 -20.91
C GLU A 479 5.93 -49.16 -21.89
N LEU A 480 6.68 -49.44 -22.96
CA LEU A 480 7.01 -48.45 -23.98
C LEU A 480 5.75 -47.97 -24.73
N GLN A 481 4.80 -48.87 -25.00
CA GLN A 481 3.50 -48.53 -25.58
C GLN A 481 2.67 -47.63 -24.64
N ALA A 482 2.59 -47.97 -23.35
CA ALA A 482 1.89 -47.14 -22.36
C ALA A 482 2.52 -45.74 -22.22
N LEU A 483 3.86 -45.65 -22.23
CA LEU A 483 4.57 -44.37 -22.26
C LEU A 483 4.28 -43.59 -23.54
N HIS A 484 4.24 -44.25 -24.68
CA HIS A 484 3.89 -43.61 -25.95
C HIS A 484 2.47 -43.04 -25.94
N GLU A 485 1.48 -43.81 -25.48
CA GLU A 485 0.10 -43.35 -25.31
C GLU A 485 0.01 -42.16 -24.36
N LYS A 486 0.73 -42.21 -23.23
CA LYS A 486 0.84 -41.09 -22.28
C LYS A 486 1.42 -39.83 -22.93
N HIS A 487 2.50 -39.97 -23.70
CA HIS A 487 3.10 -38.86 -24.42
C HIS A 487 2.20 -38.31 -25.53
N GLN A 488 1.44 -39.17 -26.23
CA GLN A 488 0.46 -38.74 -27.22
C GLN A 488 -0.68 -37.93 -26.58
N LEU A 489 -1.20 -38.37 -25.42
CA LEU A 489 -2.22 -37.63 -24.69
C LEU A 489 -1.70 -36.26 -24.23
N ALA A 490 -0.49 -36.22 -23.67
CA ALA A 490 0.15 -34.96 -23.26
C ALA A 490 0.38 -34.02 -24.45
N HIS A 491 0.82 -34.54 -25.60
CA HIS A 491 0.97 -33.77 -26.83
C HIS A 491 -0.38 -33.19 -27.28
N ASN A 492 -1.44 -34.00 -27.29
CA ASN A 492 -2.78 -33.55 -27.67
C ASN A 492 -3.34 -32.48 -26.72
N GLU A 493 -3.07 -32.58 -25.42
CA GLU A 493 -3.43 -31.54 -24.44
C GLU A 493 -2.69 -30.23 -24.69
N VAL A 494 -1.38 -30.29 -24.94
CA VAL A 494 -0.58 -29.10 -25.26
C VAL A 494 -1.07 -28.45 -26.56
N THR A 495 -1.33 -29.24 -27.60
CA THR A 495 -1.89 -28.74 -28.87
C THR A 495 -3.23 -28.03 -28.64
N LYS A 496 -4.16 -28.64 -27.87
CA LYS A 496 -5.44 -28.00 -27.53
C LYS A 496 -5.26 -26.69 -26.77
N ARG A 497 -4.31 -26.62 -25.82
CA ARG A 497 -4.00 -25.38 -25.08
C ARG A 497 -3.45 -24.29 -26.01
N LEU A 498 -2.56 -24.65 -26.93
CA LEU A 498 -2.02 -23.71 -27.91
C LEU A 498 -3.10 -23.22 -28.88
N GLU A 499 -3.98 -24.10 -29.36
CA GLU A 499 -5.14 -23.73 -30.19
C GLU A 499 -6.08 -22.76 -29.45
N GLN A 500 -6.38 -23.03 -28.18
CA GLN A 500 -7.17 -22.12 -27.34
C GLN A 500 -6.50 -20.76 -27.17
N GLN A 501 -5.19 -20.71 -26.93
CA GLN A 501 -4.43 -19.47 -26.84
C GLN A 501 -4.43 -18.69 -28.16
N ILE A 502 -4.28 -19.38 -29.30
CA ILE A 502 -4.37 -18.76 -30.63
C ILE A 502 -5.75 -18.13 -30.84
N VAL A 503 -6.82 -18.85 -30.50
CA VAL A 503 -8.19 -18.31 -30.61
C VAL A 503 -8.39 -17.10 -29.70
N ALA A 504 -7.92 -17.16 -28.45
CA ALA A 504 -7.99 -16.03 -27.52
C ALA A 504 -7.25 -14.79 -28.05
N LEU A 505 -6.01 -14.96 -28.50
CA LEU A 505 -5.21 -13.88 -29.10
C LEU A 505 -5.86 -13.32 -30.38
N GLN A 506 -6.47 -14.16 -31.20
CA GLN A 506 -7.22 -13.71 -32.37
C GLN A 506 -8.46 -12.90 -31.99
N THR A 507 -9.19 -13.29 -30.92
CA THR A 507 -10.33 -12.51 -30.43
C THR A 507 -9.91 -11.17 -29.84
N GLU A 508 -8.81 -11.13 -29.09
CA GLU A 508 -8.26 -9.89 -28.54
C GLU A 508 -7.79 -8.97 -29.67
N LEU A 509 -7.08 -9.51 -30.67
CA LEU A 509 -6.66 -8.74 -31.85
C LEU A 509 -7.86 -8.12 -32.59
N LYS A 510 -8.96 -8.88 -32.75
CA LYS A 510 -10.20 -8.37 -33.34
C LYS A 510 -10.80 -7.25 -32.49
N GLN A 511 -10.87 -7.43 -31.17
CA GLN A 511 -11.36 -6.38 -30.27
C GLN A 511 -10.51 -5.11 -30.36
N ARG A 512 -9.18 -5.24 -30.28
CA ARG A 512 -8.26 -4.10 -30.42
C ARG A 512 -8.38 -3.41 -31.77
N SER A 513 -8.61 -4.16 -32.86
CA SER A 513 -8.86 -3.58 -34.18
C SER A 513 -10.16 -2.78 -34.25
N PHE A 514 -11.21 -3.22 -33.53
CA PHE A 514 -12.47 -2.49 -33.38
C PHE A 514 -12.29 -1.23 -32.54
N GLU A 515 -11.61 -1.32 -31.39
CA GLU A 515 -11.28 -0.18 -30.53
C GLU A 515 -10.49 0.87 -31.32
N LEU A 516 -9.46 0.46 -32.08
CA LEU A 516 -8.66 1.35 -32.92
C LEU A 516 -9.49 2.00 -34.03
N SER A 517 -10.40 1.25 -34.66
CA SER A 517 -11.32 1.80 -35.66
C SER A 517 -12.28 2.83 -35.05
N HIS A 518 -12.79 2.56 -33.83
CA HIS A 518 -13.61 3.51 -33.09
C HIS A 518 -12.83 4.78 -32.73
N PHE A 519 -11.60 4.64 -32.21
CA PHE A 519 -10.72 5.78 -31.93
C PHE A 519 -10.45 6.62 -33.18
N LYS A 520 -10.23 6.00 -34.35
CA LYS A 520 -10.06 6.74 -35.62
C LYS A 520 -11.28 7.59 -35.95
N VAL A 521 -12.50 7.08 -35.74
CA VAL A 521 -13.73 7.84 -35.96
C VAL A 521 -13.82 9.01 -34.98
N VAL A 522 -13.56 8.79 -33.69
CA VAL A 522 -13.56 9.86 -32.69
C VAL A 522 -12.53 10.92 -33.00
N VAL A 523 -11.32 10.55 -33.43
CA VAL A 523 -10.28 11.51 -33.83
C VAL A 523 -10.76 12.35 -35.01
N ALA A 524 -11.33 11.73 -36.05
CA ALA A 524 -11.89 12.47 -37.18
C ALA A 524 -13.02 13.45 -36.73
N GLU A 525 -13.90 13.03 -35.83
CA GLU A 525 -14.92 13.93 -35.25
C GLU A 525 -14.30 15.10 -34.48
N LYS A 526 -13.25 14.86 -33.68
CA LYS A 526 -12.54 15.91 -32.95
C LYS A 526 -11.82 16.87 -33.89
N GLU A 527 -11.20 16.39 -34.97
CA GLU A 527 -10.60 17.23 -36.00
C GLU A 527 -11.64 18.16 -36.65
N THR A 528 -12.83 17.66 -36.98
CA THR A 528 -13.91 18.51 -37.51
C THR A 528 -14.43 19.55 -36.50
N LEU A 529 -14.48 19.20 -35.21
CA LEU A 529 -14.84 20.13 -34.14
C LEU A 529 -13.79 21.22 -33.96
N VAL A 530 -12.51 20.85 -33.96
CA VAL A 530 -11.38 21.79 -33.90
C VAL A 530 -11.44 22.73 -35.10
N GLY A 531 -11.68 22.22 -36.31
CA GLY A 531 -11.86 23.04 -37.51
C GLY A 531 -13.00 24.06 -37.36
N ARG A 532 -14.16 23.64 -36.82
CA ARG A 532 -15.29 24.54 -36.55
C ARG A 532 -14.95 25.63 -35.53
N VAL A 533 -14.30 25.25 -34.42
CA VAL A 533 -13.90 26.21 -33.37
C VAL A 533 -12.83 27.17 -33.88
N SER A 534 -11.88 26.71 -34.72
CA SER A 534 -10.89 27.58 -35.37
C SER A 534 -11.57 28.63 -36.25
N MET A 535 -12.49 28.21 -37.12
CA MET A 535 -13.26 29.15 -37.95
C MET A 535 -14.07 30.14 -37.10
N GLN A 536 -14.66 29.69 -35.99
CA GLN A 536 -15.39 30.58 -35.08
C GLN A 536 -14.47 31.61 -34.40
N ASN A 537 -13.27 31.20 -33.99
CA ASN A 537 -12.26 32.10 -33.42
C ASN A 537 -11.78 33.13 -34.45
N GLU A 538 -11.53 32.70 -35.70
CA GLU A 538 -11.20 33.61 -36.80
C GLU A 538 -12.32 34.65 -37.01
N LEU A 539 -13.58 34.20 -37.07
CA LEU A 539 -14.73 35.11 -37.25
C LEU A 539 -14.89 36.11 -36.09
N LEU A 540 -14.64 35.68 -34.85
CA LEU A 540 -14.68 36.53 -33.67
C LEU A 540 -13.50 37.52 -33.66
N SER A 541 -12.32 37.08 -34.08
CA SER A 541 -11.14 37.93 -34.24
C SER A 541 -11.37 39.02 -35.29
N ASP A 542 -11.95 38.66 -36.44
CA ASP A 542 -12.32 39.61 -37.49
C ASP A 542 -13.36 40.62 -36.98
N LYS A 543 -14.38 40.13 -36.25
CA LYS A 543 -15.39 40.99 -35.62
C LYS A 543 -14.78 41.95 -34.61
N LEU A 544 -13.82 41.49 -33.80
CA LEU A 544 -13.06 42.31 -32.86
C LEU A 544 -12.27 43.39 -33.60
N THR A 545 -11.63 43.04 -34.71
CA THR A 545 -10.87 43.98 -35.55
C THR A 545 -11.78 45.08 -36.10
N VAL A 546 -12.94 44.72 -36.67
CA VAL A 546 -13.94 45.69 -37.16
C VAL A 546 -14.48 46.57 -36.02
N LEU A 547 -14.72 46.01 -34.83
CA LEU A 547 -15.16 46.78 -33.67
C LEU A 547 -14.07 47.74 -33.16
N MET A 548 -12.81 47.31 -33.14
CA MET A 548 -11.68 48.19 -32.82
C MET A 548 -11.55 49.32 -33.83
N ASP A 549 -11.70 49.05 -35.13
CA ASP A 549 -11.65 50.08 -36.17
C ASP A 549 -12.80 51.09 -36.00
N LYS A 550 -14.02 50.62 -35.69
CA LYS A 550 -15.16 51.49 -35.34
C LYS A 550 -14.92 52.29 -34.08
N TYR A 551 -14.33 51.69 -33.05
CA TYR A 551 -13.99 52.38 -31.81
C TYR A 551 -12.98 53.50 -32.08
N ARG A 552 -11.90 53.19 -32.83
CA ARG A 552 -10.89 54.16 -33.24
C ARG A 552 -11.49 55.29 -34.08
N SER A 553 -12.40 54.99 -35.02
CA SER A 553 -13.07 56.04 -35.80
C SER A 553 -13.94 56.94 -34.92
N LEU A 554 -14.70 56.37 -33.98
CA LEU A 554 -15.48 57.12 -32.99
C LEU A 554 -14.59 57.97 -32.08
N GLU A 555 -13.43 57.46 -31.67
CA GLU A 555 -12.46 58.18 -30.86
C GLU A 555 -11.88 59.38 -31.64
N VAL A 556 -11.57 59.19 -32.93
CA VAL A 556 -11.15 60.28 -33.83
C VAL A 556 -12.27 61.32 -34.02
N GLU A 557 -13.52 60.89 -34.20
CA GLU A 557 -14.68 61.79 -34.29
C GLU A 557 -14.90 62.58 -32.99
N LEU A 558 -14.85 61.92 -31.84
CA LEU A 558 -14.97 62.55 -30.53
C LEU A 558 -13.86 63.58 -30.31
N ASN A 559 -12.62 63.23 -30.63
CA ASN A 559 -11.48 64.15 -30.57
C ASN A 559 -11.66 65.34 -31.54
N SER A 560 -12.22 65.11 -32.74
CA SER A 560 -12.57 66.19 -33.67
C SER A 560 -13.64 67.12 -33.09
N HIS A 561 -14.70 66.58 -32.48
CA HIS A 561 -15.75 67.36 -31.83
C HIS A 561 -15.23 68.15 -30.61
N LEU A 562 -14.38 67.53 -29.80
CA LEU A 562 -13.73 68.17 -28.65
C LEU A 562 -12.84 69.33 -29.11
N ASN A 563 -12.04 69.12 -30.16
CA ASN A 563 -11.19 70.17 -30.74
C ASN A 563 -12.02 71.32 -31.33
N LYS A 564 -13.15 71.03 -31.98
CA LYS A 564 -14.09 72.06 -32.47
C LYS A 564 -14.75 72.83 -31.33
N ALA A 565 -15.13 72.17 -30.24
CA ALA A 565 -15.71 72.83 -29.06
C ALA A 565 -14.67 73.70 -28.32
N LEU A 566 -13.42 73.24 -28.22
CA LEU A 566 -12.30 74.03 -27.71
C LEU A 566 -12.00 75.26 -28.57
N ALA A 567 -12.07 75.14 -29.90
CA ALA A 567 -11.92 76.27 -30.81
C ALA A 567 -13.07 77.29 -30.66
N ALA A 568 -14.31 76.84 -30.49
CA ALA A 568 -15.45 77.72 -30.24
C ALA A 568 -15.37 78.42 -28.86
N ALA A 569 -14.78 77.78 -27.84
CA ALA A 569 -14.53 78.40 -26.54
C ALA A 569 -13.41 79.46 -26.58
N ALA A 570 -12.44 79.30 -27.49
CA ALA A 570 -11.37 80.27 -27.69
C ALA A 570 -11.86 81.58 -28.36
N GLU A 571 -12.90 81.54 -29.19
CA GLU A 571 -13.50 82.74 -29.80
C GLU A 571 -14.23 83.66 -28.80
N VAL A 572 -14.56 83.20 -27.59
CA VAL A 572 -15.31 83.99 -26.58
C VAL A 572 -14.38 84.80 -25.66
N VAL A 573 -13.06 84.58 -25.68
CA VAL A 573 -12.12 85.14 -24.67
C VAL A 573 -11.20 86.27 -25.20
N ALA A 574 -11.15 86.55 -26.50
CA ALA A 574 -10.20 87.53 -27.06
C ALA A 574 -10.87 88.81 -27.62
N GLY A 575 -11.32 89.68 -26.71
CA GLY A 575 -11.77 91.04 -26.99
C GLY A 575 -11.10 92.08 -26.07
N ALA A 576 -9.78 92.28 -26.20
CA ALA A 576 -8.95 93.40 -25.71
C ALA A 576 -7.49 92.94 -25.86
N GLY A 577 -6.60 93.55 -26.62
CA GLY A 577 -6.37 94.97 -26.87
C GLY A 577 -4.84 95.18 -27.03
N ARG A 578 -4.44 95.73 -28.19
CA ARG A 578 -3.30 96.63 -28.52
C ARG A 578 -1.94 96.45 -27.79
N GLY A 579 -0.77 96.54 -28.42
CA GLY A 579 -0.32 96.98 -29.75
C GLY A 579 1.16 97.44 -29.66
N GLU A 580 1.83 97.49 -30.82
CA GLU A 580 3.15 98.13 -31.13
C GLU A 580 4.43 97.44 -30.59
N ASP A 581 5.56 97.32 -31.28
CA ASP A 581 6.00 97.57 -32.67
C ASP A 581 7.41 96.95 -32.85
N GLY A 582 7.80 96.57 -34.08
CA GLY A 582 9.22 96.61 -34.50
C GLY A 582 9.93 95.33 -34.99
N ALA A 583 9.88 95.11 -36.30
CA ALA A 583 10.96 94.67 -37.21
C ALA A 583 11.59 93.25 -37.16
N GLY A 584 11.39 92.51 -38.27
CA GLY A 584 12.19 91.36 -38.75
C GLY A 584 11.70 90.00 -38.25
N GLY A 585 11.10 89.09 -39.03
CA GLY A 585 11.24 88.83 -40.46
C GLY A 585 12.02 87.54 -40.70
N GLY A 586 11.39 86.38 -40.43
CA GLY A 586 11.86 85.05 -40.83
C GLY A 586 12.07 84.07 -39.66
N GLU A 587 10.97 83.52 -39.15
CA GLU A 587 10.84 82.49 -38.09
C GLU A 587 11.94 81.41 -38.14
N GLY A 588 12.62 81.04 -37.05
CA GLY A 588 12.11 80.85 -35.70
C GLY A 588 11.95 79.34 -35.51
N GLY A 589 12.77 78.66 -34.72
CA GLY A 589 13.19 79.07 -33.38
C GLY A 589 12.50 78.10 -32.43
N HIS A 590 13.28 77.20 -31.84
CA HIS A 590 13.72 77.32 -30.44
C HIS A 590 12.69 76.71 -29.48
N GLY A 591 13.08 75.74 -28.66
CA GLY A 591 14.13 75.94 -27.65
C GLY A 591 13.44 76.70 -26.51
N GLY A 592 13.24 76.14 -25.33
CA GLY A 592 14.09 75.24 -24.59
C GLY A 592 14.20 75.82 -23.18
N SER A 593 14.36 74.93 -22.21
CA SER A 593 14.92 75.23 -20.89
C SER A 593 14.12 76.16 -19.96
N GLY A 594 13.76 75.62 -18.80
CA GLY A 594 13.39 76.43 -17.64
C GLY A 594 12.59 75.65 -16.63
N GLY A 595 13.26 75.17 -15.57
CA GLY A 595 12.65 74.43 -14.49
C GLY A 595 11.54 75.17 -13.74
N GLY A 596 10.76 74.38 -13.00
CA GLY A 596 9.60 74.80 -12.22
C GLY A 596 8.47 73.81 -12.48
N GLY A 597 8.42 72.68 -11.78
CA GLY A 597 7.83 72.73 -10.45
C GLY A 597 6.30 72.72 -10.53
N ILE A 598 5.73 71.69 -11.17
CA ILE A 598 4.32 71.27 -11.02
C ILE A 598 4.38 69.74 -11.06
N ILE A 599 4.50 69.04 -9.93
CA ILE A 599 3.37 68.41 -9.24
C ILE A 599 2.27 67.92 -10.22
N VAL A 600 2.65 67.21 -11.30
CA VAL A 600 1.76 66.20 -11.88
C VAL A 600 2.05 64.94 -11.11
N ALA A 601 1.04 64.54 -10.33
CA ALA A 601 1.13 63.61 -9.23
C ALA A 601 2.10 62.44 -9.50
N PRO A 602 3.01 62.09 -8.55
CA PRO A 602 3.73 60.82 -8.60
C PRO A 602 2.80 59.63 -8.81
N ALA A 603 1.50 59.81 -8.52
CA ALA A 603 0.43 58.89 -8.86
C ALA A 603 0.41 58.42 -10.32
N LYS A 604 0.59 59.24 -11.37
CA LYS A 604 0.34 58.76 -12.75
C LYS A 604 1.44 57.81 -13.26
N LEU A 605 2.71 58.16 -13.06
CA LEU A 605 3.85 57.27 -13.33
C LEU A 605 3.93 56.10 -12.33
N GLN A 606 3.50 56.29 -11.06
CA GLN A 606 3.35 55.17 -10.14
C GLN A 606 2.22 54.23 -10.57
N VAL A 607 1.15 54.74 -11.18
CA VAL A 607 0.03 53.96 -11.70
C VAL A 607 0.46 53.19 -12.94
N ASP A 608 1.16 53.80 -13.89
CA ASP A 608 1.67 53.08 -15.07
C ASP A 608 2.73 52.03 -14.68
N LEU A 609 3.63 52.34 -13.74
CA LEU A 609 4.59 51.37 -13.21
C LEU A 609 3.91 50.27 -12.38
N ALA A 610 2.80 50.59 -11.69
CA ALA A 610 1.99 49.61 -10.97
C ALA A 610 1.20 48.72 -11.94
N LEU A 611 0.70 49.27 -13.05
CA LEU A 611 0.04 48.53 -14.13
C LEU A 611 1.02 47.58 -14.81
N VAL A 612 2.23 48.03 -15.17
CA VAL A 612 3.25 47.15 -15.76
C VAL A 612 3.72 46.10 -14.76
N ARG A 613 3.82 46.42 -13.46
CA ARG A 613 4.09 45.41 -12.41
C ARG A 613 2.95 44.41 -12.25
N GLN A 614 1.70 44.87 -12.33
CA GLN A 614 0.52 44.03 -12.28
C GLN A 614 0.44 43.11 -13.51
N GLU A 615 0.72 43.61 -14.70
CA GLU A 615 0.81 42.82 -15.94
C GLU A 615 1.97 41.82 -15.87
N ARG A 616 3.14 42.22 -15.38
CA ARG A 616 4.27 41.31 -15.15
C ARG A 616 3.89 40.22 -14.15
N ASP A 617 3.24 40.56 -13.05
CA ASP A 617 2.81 39.60 -12.03
C ASP A 617 1.69 38.68 -12.55
N GLN A 618 0.81 39.18 -13.43
CA GLN A 618 -0.19 38.37 -14.13
C GLN A 618 0.45 37.41 -15.12
N LEU A 619 1.42 37.87 -15.92
CA LEU A 619 2.19 37.02 -16.83
C LEU A 619 3.02 35.99 -16.06
N ALA A 620 3.62 36.36 -14.93
CA ALA A 620 4.35 35.43 -14.07
C ALA A 620 3.43 34.33 -13.53
N ARG A 621 2.22 34.68 -13.07
CA ARG A 621 1.20 33.68 -12.65
C ARG A 621 0.74 32.82 -13.81
N GLN A 622 0.59 33.37 -15.02
CA GLN A 622 0.25 32.58 -16.20
C GLN A 622 1.37 31.61 -16.58
N VAL A 623 2.63 32.03 -16.53
CA VAL A 623 3.79 31.17 -16.75
C VAL A 623 3.84 30.06 -15.70
N GLU A 624 3.63 30.38 -14.43
CA GLU A 624 3.58 29.39 -13.34
C GLU A 624 2.45 28.37 -13.56
N LEU A 625 1.26 28.84 -13.96
CA LEU A 625 0.11 27.98 -14.26
C LEU A 625 0.35 27.11 -15.50
N LEU A 626 0.94 27.65 -16.57
CA LEU A 626 1.30 26.87 -17.77
C LEU A 626 2.40 25.85 -17.46
N THR A 627 3.37 26.20 -16.61
CA THR A 627 4.42 25.28 -16.15
C THR A 627 3.84 24.15 -15.30
N GLY A 628 2.88 24.46 -14.43
CA GLY A 628 2.10 23.46 -13.68
C GLY A 628 1.29 22.54 -14.60
N ARG A 629 0.68 23.07 -15.67
CA ARG A 629 -0.04 22.24 -16.66
C ARG A 629 0.90 21.38 -17.50
N LEU A 630 2.09 21.89 -17.86
CA LEU A 630 3.10 21.15 -18.61
C LEU A 630 3.65 19.99 -17.78
N THR A 631 3.96 20.21 -16.50
CA THR A 631 4.42 19.16 -15.59
C THR A 631 3.34 18.11 -15.35
N ALA A 632 2.09 18.51 -15.11
CA ALA A 632 0.97 17.57 -15.00
C ALA A 632 0.74 16.76 -16.28
N ALA A 633 0.87 17.38 -17.46
CA ALA A 633 0.79 16.68 -18.75
C ALA A 633 1.96 15.70 -18.94
N HIS A 634 3.16 16.06 -18.50
CA HIS A 634 4.34 15.21 -18.55
C HIS A 634 4.22 14.00 -17.60
N ASP A 635 3.68 14.19 -16.40
CA ASP A 635 3.41 13.11 -15.45
C ASP A 635 2.27 12.20 -15.93
N SER A 636 1.24 12.78 -16.56
CA SER A 636 0.19 12.00 -17.23
C SER A 636 0.74 11.18 -18.41
N LEU A 637 1.67 11.74 -19.19
CA LEU A 637 2.36 11.02 -20.27
C LEU A 637 3.24 9.88 -19.71
N LYS A 638 3.90 10.09 -18.57
CA LYS A 638 4.66 9.04 -17.88
C LYS A 638 3.76 7.93 -17.33
N LEU A 639 2.61 8.26 -16.76
CA LEU A 639 1.62 7.27 -16.35
C LEU A 639 1.04 6.53 -17.56
N ALA A 640 0.78 7.23 -18.66
CA ALA A 640 0.29 6.62 -19.89
C ALA A 640 1.35 5.76 -20.60
N SER A 641 2.65 6.01 -20.38
CA SER A 641 3.74 5.20 -20.93
C SER A 641 4.14 4.02 -20.04
N GLN A 642 3.73 3.98 -18.77
CA GLN A 642 3.96 2.82 -17.88
C GLN A 642 3.42 1.49 -18.44
N PRO A 643 2.19 1.42 -18.98
CA PRO A 643 1.70 0.20 -19.63
C PRO A 643 2.58 -0.23 -20.80
N HIS A 644 3.10 0.72 -21.58
CA HIS A 644 3.99 0.43 -22.70
C HIS A 644 5.37 -0.07 -22.25
N ALA A 645 5.93 0.50 -21.17
CA ALA A 645 7.17 0.02 -20.57
C ALA A 645 7.03 -1.40 -20.01
N PHE A 646 5.92 -1.69 -19.32
CA PHE A 646 5.61 -3.02 -18.84
C PHE A 646 5.45 -4.03 -19.98
N LEU A 647 4.74 -3.66 -21.06
CA LEU A 647 4.60 -4.51 -22.25
C LEU A 647 5.94 -4.77 -22.94
N LEU A 648 6.86 -3.81 -22.95
CA LEU A 648 8.21 -4.01 -23.49
C LEU A 648 9.02 -4.99 -22.64
N GLU A 649 8.99 -4.83 -21.31
CA GLU A 649 9.66 -5.75 -20.37
C GLU A 649 9.07 -7.16 -20.44
N GLU A 650 7.74 -7.28 -20.54
CA GLU A 650 7.06 -8.56 -20.70
C GLU A 650 7.40 -9.21 -22.05
N LEU A 651 7.48 -8.42 -23.12
CA LEU A 651 7.89 -8.89 -24.45
C LEU A 651 9.36 -9.34 -24.47
N GLU A 652 10.25 -8.66 -23.74
CA GLU A 652 11.63 -9.10 -23.52
C GLU A 652 11.68 -10.40 -22.71
N SER A 653 10.86 -10.54 -21.66
CA SER A 653 10.73 -11.79 -20.89
C SER A 653 10.25 -12.96 -21.74
N VAL A 654 9.31 -12.71 -22.67
CA VAL A 654 8.79 -13.71 -23.60
C VAL A 654 9.85 -14.08 -24.62
N LYS A 655 10.59 -13.11 -25.17
CA LYS A 655 11.73 -13.38 -26.07
C LYS A 655 12.79 -14.25 -25.40
N LEU A 656 13.12 -13.97 -24.13
CA LEU A 656 14.07 -14.78 -23.36
C LEU A 656 13.54 -16.22 -23.16
N ARG A 657 12.26 -16.38 -22.82
CA ARG A 657 11.63 -17.70 -22.69
C ARG A 657 11.58 -18.47 -24.02
N CYS A 658 11.32 -17.79 -25.14
CA CYS A 658 11.39 -18.40 -26.47
C CYS A 658 12.81 -18.87 -26.80
N ALA A 659 13.84 -18.06 -26.57
CA ALA A 659 15.23 -18.46 -26.79
C ALA A 659 15.63 -19.66 -25.90
N GLN A 660 15.17 -19.71 -24.65
CA GLN A 660 15.37 -20.86 -23.76
C GLN A 660 14.62 -22.12 -24.25
N ALA A 661 13.42 -21.96 -24.83
CA ALA A 661 12.68 -23.07 -25.42
C ALA A 661 13.37 -23.60 -26.68
N GLU A 662 13.88 -22.71 -27.54
CA GLU A 662 14.62 -23.07 -28.76
C GLU A 662 15.92 -23.83 -28.44
N THR A 663 16.68 -23.38 -27.44
CA THR A 663 17.90 -24.07 -26.99
C THR A 663 17.59 -25.46 -26.41
N LYS A 664 16.50 -25.59 -25.63
CA LYS A 664 16.02 -26.89 -25.14
C LYS A 664 15.55 -27.80 -26.27
N ALA A 665 14.82 -27.28 -27.25
CA ALA A 665 14.37 -28.03 -28.41
C ALA A 665 15.56 -28.55 -29.23
N ALA A 666 16.58 -27.71 -29.46
CA ALA A 666 17.81 -28.11 -30.13
C ALA A 666 18.56 -29.21 -29.36
N ALA A 667 18.67 -29.10 -28.03
CA ALA A 667 19.30 -30.12 -27.20
C ALA A 667 18.54 -31.47 -27.24
N LEU A 668 17.21 -31.43 -27.18
CA LEU A 668 16.37 -32.63 -27.30
C LEU A 668 16.48 -33.26 -28.70
N GLN A 669 16.61 -32.46 -29.75
CA GLN A 669 16.79 -32.96 -31.10
C GLN A 669 18.15 -33.66 -31.29
N VAL A 670 19.22 -33.13 -30.69
CA VAL A 670 20.52 -33.81 -30.64
C VAL A 670 20.44 -35.13 -29.86
N ALA A 671 19.76 -35.14 -28.71
CA ALA A 671 19.56 -36.36 -27.93
C ALA A 671 18.74 -37.41 -28.70
N LEU A 672 17.70 -37.01 -29.43
CA LEU A 672 16.93 -37.89 -30.30
C LEU A 672 17.78 -38.47 -31.43
N GLN A 673 18.65 -37.67 -32.06
CA GLN A 673 19.59 -38.17 -33.06
C GLN A 673 20.58 -39.18 -32.48
N GLN A 674 21.13 -38.91 -31.28
CA GLN A 674 22.01 -39.86 -30.60
C GLN A 674 21.31 -41.19 -30.30
N ARG A 675 20.09 -41.15 -29.76
CA ARG A 675 19.28 -42.36 -29.54
C ARG A 675 18.92 -43.07 -30.83
N GLY A 676 18.66 -42.35 -31.91
CA GLY A 676 18.47 -42.93 -33.24
C GLY A 676 19.69 -43.73 -33.70
N ASN A 677 20.89 -43.13 -33.59
CA ASN A 677 22.15 -43.79 -33.93
C ASN A 677 22.43 -45.02 -33.05
N GLU A 678 22.12 -44.96 -31.75
CA GLU A 678 22.22 -46.12 -30.84
C GLU A 678 21.29 -47.25 -31.27
N VAL A 679 20.04 -46.94 -31.64
CA VAL A 679 19.07 -47.94 -32.11
C VAL A 679 19.54 -48.57 -33.43
N GLU A 680 20.07 -47.79 -34.37
CA GLU A 680 20.63 -48.30 -35.62
C GLU A 680 21.84 -49.21 -35.36
N ALA A 681 22.72 -48.84 -34.42
CA ALA A 681 23.88 -49.65 -34.03
C ALA A 681 23.44 -51.00 -33.42
N LEU A 682 22.47 -50.98 -32.49
CA LEU A 682 21.93 -52.19 -31.87
C LEU A 682 21.18 -53.07 -32.89
N GLN A 683 20.52 -52.47 -33.88
CA GLN A 683 19.90 -53.23 -34.97
C GLN A 683 20.95 -53.92 -35.85
N ALA A 684 22.05 -53.23 -36.18
CA ALA A 684 23.16 -53.82 -36.92
C ALA A 684 23.82 -54.98 -36.15
N GLU A 685 24.00 -54.83 -34.83
CA GLU A 685 24.53 -55.91 -33.98
C GLU A 685 23.58 -57.11 -33.91
N ARG A 686 22.27 -56.88 -33.74
CA ARG A 686 21.26 -57.93 -33.78
C ARG A 686 21.28 -58.68 -35.11
N ASP A 687 21.41 -57.97 -36.23
CA ASP A 687 21.41 -58.60 -37.55
C ASP A 687 22.71 -59.37 -37.82
N ALA A 688 23.85 -58.93 -37.28
CA ALA A 688 25.08 -59.70 -37.25
C ALA A 688 24.94 -60.99 -36.43
N LEU A 689 24.37 -60.92 -35.22
CA LEU A 689 24.13 -62.10 -34.38
C LEU A 689 23.14 -63.09 -35.02
N ARG A 690 22.13 -62.59 -35.74
CA ARG A 690 21.23 -63.45 -36.54
C ARG A 690 21.97 -64.17 -37.65
N ALA A 691 22.85 -63.48 -38.39
CA ALA A 691 23.66 -64.09 -39.43
C ALA A 691 24.60 -65.17 -38.85
N ASP A 692 25.20 -64.92 -37.68
CA ASP A 692 26.04 -65.89 -36.97
C ASP A 692 25.23 -67.13 -36.54
N LEU A 693 24.03 -66.93 -36.00
CA LEU A 693 23.14 -68.02 -35.60
C LEU A 693 22.71 -68.88 -36.81
N ASP A 694 22.33 -68.25 -37.92
CA ASP A 694 22.02 -68.95 -39.16
C ASP A 694 23.23 -69.75 -39.68
N GLY A 695 24.44 -69.19 -39.54
CA GLY A 695 25.70 -69.88 -39.84
C GLY A 695 25.93 -71.12 -38.97
N LEU A 696 25.70 -71.02 -37.65
CA LEU A 696 25.81 -72.15 -36.72
C LEU A 696 24.75 -73.22 -37.00
N LEU A 697 23.52 -72.82 -37.34
CA LEU A 697 22.46 -73.76 -37.74
C LEU A 697 22.81 -74.49 -39.04
N ALA A 698 23.37 -73.80 -40.02
CA ALA A 698 23.85 -74.43 -41.25
C ALA A 698 25.00 -75.42 -40.98
N GLN A 699 25.95 -75.08 -40.11
CA GLN A 699 27.03 -75.97 -39.68
C GLN A 699 26.48 -77.21 -38.95
N ARG A 700 25.50 -77.02 -38.07
CA ARG A 700 24.82 -78.12 -37.38
C ARG A 700 24.14 -79.07 -38.37
N GLN A 701 23.39 -78.55 -39.33
CA GLN A 701 22.75 -79.37 -40.37
C GLN A 701 23.77 -80.16 -41.20
N ALA A 702 24.93 -79.56 -41.50
CA ALA A 702 26.02 -80.26 -42.18
C ALA A 702 26.60 -81.41 -41.32
N LEU A 703 26.77 -81.19 -40.01
CA LEU A 703 27.21 -82.22 -39.06
C LEU A 703 26.17 -83.34 -38.90
N GLU A 704 24.88 -83.01 -38.84
CA GLU A 704 23.80 -84.01 -38.81
C GLU A 704 23.76 -84.83 -40.11
N GLY A 705 23.98 -84.19 -41.27
CA GLY A 705 24.15 -84.87 -42.55
C GLY A 705 25.34 -85.83 -42.54
N MET A 706 26.49 -85.42 -42.02
CA MET A 706 27.65 -86.30 -41.86
C MET A 706 27.37 -87.46 -40.91
N LYS A 707 26.71 -87.19 -39.77
CA LYS A 707 26.30 -88.23 -38.81
C LYS A 707 25.37 -89.24 -39.48
N ALA A 708 24.40 -88.81 -40.27
CA ALA A 708 23.50 -89.71 -41.00
C ALA A 708 24.25 -90.61 -42.00
N VAL A 709 25.25 -90.07 -42.69
CA VAL A 709 26.12 -90.88 -43.59
C VAL A 709 26.92 -91.91 -42.80
N VAL A 710 27.51 -91.52 -41.66
CA VAL A 710 28.28 -92.43 -40.79
C VAL A 710 27.39 -93.52 -40.19
N VAL A 711 26.20 -93.16 -39.68
CA VAL A 711 25.23 -94.13 -39.14
C VAL A 711 24.76 -95.09 -40.23
N LYS A 712 24.49 -94.61 -41.45
CA LYS A 712 24.13 -95.46 -42.58
C LYS A 712 25.27 -96.38 -43.01
N ALA A 713 26.52 -95.93 -42.90
CA ALA A 713 27.71 -96.73 -43.16
C ALA A 713 27.99 -97.79 -42.07
N LEU A 714 27.55 -97.54 -40.83
CA LEU A 714 27.65 -98.49 -39.72
C LEU A 714 26.50 -99.51 -39.71
N ALA A 715 25.30 -99.12 -40.14
CA ALA A 715 24.10 -99.97 -40.11
C ALA A 715 23.96 -100.91 -41.33
N GLY A 716 24.58 -100.58 -42.47
CA GLY A 716 24.67 -101.46 -43.63
C GLY A 716 26.09 -101.97 -43.81
N GLY A 717 26.28 -103.29 -43.85
CA GLY A 717 27.59 -103.92 -44.02
C GLY A 717 28.46 -103.27 -45.10
N LEU A 718 29.78 -103.32 -44.86
CA LEU A 718 30.85 -102.61 -45.57
C LEU A 718 30.92 -102.65 -47.12
N PRO A 719 30.24 -103.51 -47.92
CA PRO A 719 30.42 -103.46 -49.37
C PRO A 719 29.64 -102.34 -50.09
N GLN A 720 28.59 -101.75 -49.48
CA GLN A 720 27.68 -100.85 -50.22
C GLN A 720 27.95 -99.35 -50.04
N VAL A 721 28.82 -98.99 -49.09
CA VAL A 721 29.20 -97.59 -48.81
C VAL A 721 30.15 -97.02 -49.87
N GLN A 722 30.98 -97.86 -50.51
CA GLN A 722 31.84 -97.43 -51.62
C GLN A 722 31.05 -97.02 -52.88
N GLN A 723 29.87 -97.61 -53.13
CA GLN A 723 29.01 -97.20 -54.25
C GLN A 723 28.20 -95.94 -53.95
N ALA A 724 27.75 -95.73 -52.71
CA ALA A 724 27.04 -94.51 -52.31
C ALA A 724 27.98 -93.28 -52.20
N ALA A 725 29.23 -93.47 -51.78
CA ALA A 725 30.24 -92.41 -51.76
C ALA A 725 30.64 -91.95 -53.17
N ALA A 726 30.71 -92.88 -54.14
CA ALA A 726 30.96 -92.56 -55.55
C ALA A 726 29.79 -91.80 -56.21
N ALA A 727 28.54 -92.11 -55.85
CA ALA A 727 27.36 -91.39 -56.33
C ALA A 727 27.20 -89.99 -55.71
N ALA A 728 27.57 -89.81 -54.44
CA ALA A 728 27.57 -88.50 -53.78
C ALA A 728 28.69 -87.57 -54.28
N ALA A 729 29.81 -88.13 -54.78
CA ALA A 729 30.89 -87.36 -55.41
C ALA A 729 30.50 -86.80 -56.79
N ALA A 730 29.58 -87.44 -57.52
CA ALA A 730 29.15 -87.01 -58.86
C ALA A 730 28.08 -85.90 -58.87
N ALA A 731 27.47 -85.57 -57.72
CA ALA A 731 26.39 -84.58 -57.61
C ALA A 731 26.83 -83.21 -57.08
N ARG A 732 28.14 -82.98 -56.86
CA ARG A 732 28.66 -81.65 -56.47
C ARG A 732 28.85 -80.76 -57.71
N LYS A 733 27.79 -80.04 -58.10
CA LYS A 733 27.93 -78.81 -58.90
C LYS A 733 28.72 -77.77 -58.07
N PRO A 734 29.70 -77.06 -58.66
CA PRO A 734 30.53 -76.12 -57.94
C PRO A 734 29.75 -74.83 -57.70
N HIS A 735 29.26 -74.63 -56.48
CA HIS A 735 28.95 -73.28 -56.00
C HIS A 735 30.20 -72.69 -55.35
N GLY A 736 30.48 -71.45 -55.77
CA GLY A 736 31.71 -70.71 -55.56
C GLY A 736 32.06 -70.38 -54.10
N PRO A 737 33.20 -69.72 -53.92
CA PRO A 737 34.03 -69.84 -52.73
C PRO A 737 33.54 -68.92 -51.62
N PHE A 738 33.23 -69.48 -50.46
CA PHE A 738 33.26 -68.70 -49.21
C PHE A 738 34.64 -68.84 -48.59
N SER A 739 35.39 -67.75 -48.75
CA SER A 739 36.63 -67.45 -48.05
C SER A 739 36.35 -67.39 -46.54
N SER A 740 36.90 -68.34 -45.81
CA SER A 740 37.02 -68.27 -44.35
C SER A 740 38.29 -67.48 -44.03
N THR A 741 38.14 -66.23 -43.60
CA THR A 741 39.24 -65.43 -43.08
C THR A 741 39.37 -65.68 -41.59
N THR A 742 40.39 -66.46 -41.24
CA THR A 742 40.94 -66.59 -39.90
C THR A 742 41.76 -65.34 -39.57
N ILE A 743 41.53 -64.77 -38.39
CA ILE A 743 42.40 -63.77 -37.78
C ILE A 743 43.62 -64.51 -37.21
N ILE A 744 44.81 -64.13 -37.67
CA ILE A 744 46.04 -63.73 -36.93
C ILE A 744 47.29 -64.06 -37.78
N GLY A 745 48.07 -63.04 -38.13
CA GLY A 745 49.53 -63.18 -38.33
C GLY A 745 50.11 -62.82 -39.70
N GLU A 746 50.48 -61.55 -39.85
CA GLU A 746 51.70 -61.01 -40.51
C GLU A 746 52.15 -61.48 -41.92
N GLY A 747 52.16 -60.54 -42.88
CA GLY A 747 53.30 -60.34 -43.78
C GLY A 747 53.05 -60.37 -45.31
N GLY A 748 52.88 -59.18 -45.92
CA GLY A 748 53.63 -58.82 -47.14
C GLY A 748 52.96 -58.80 -48.53
N ILE A 749 52.72 -57.56 -49.03
CA ILE A 749 52.93 -57.02 -50.40
C ILE A 749 51.96 -57.40 -51.55
N ALA A 750 51.09 -56.40 -51.91
CA ALA A 750 50.68 -55.79 -53.22
C ALA A 750 50.57 -56.62 -54.54
N PRO A 751 49.95 -56.11 -55.66
CA PRO A 751 49.10 -54.93 -55.89
C PRO A 751 47.75 -55.24 -56.60
N GLY A 752 46.79 -54.30 -56.63
CA GLY A 752 45.51 -54.43 -57.36
C GLY A 752 45.28 -53.35 -58.42
N PRO A 753 44.46 -53.66 -59.45
CA PRO A 753 43.55 -52.69 -60.08
C PRO A 753 42.16 -53.32 -60.37
N PRO A 754 41.19 -52.64 -61.00
CA PRO A 754 40.38 -51.53 -60.47
C PRO A 754 38.85 -51.82 -60.49
N LEU A 755 38.08 -51.05 -59.73
CA LEU A 755 36.60 -51.02 -59.73
C LEU A 755 36.06 -49.90 -60.67
N PRO A 756 34.85 -50.05 -61.25
CA PRO A 756 34.18 -48.98 -61.98
C PRO A 756 33.20 -48.17 -61.10
N THR A 757 33.46 -46.86 -61.08
CA THR A 757 32.54 -45.71 -61.16
C THR A 757 31.03 -45.86 -60.88
N ALA A 758 30.53 -45.04 -59.95
CA ALA A 758 29.20 -44.43 -60.03
C ALA A 758 29.27 -42.94 -59.62
N HIS A 759 28.40 -42.17 -60.26
CA HIS A 759 28.42 -40.71 -60.47
C HIS A 759 28.30 -39.79 -59.25
N THR A 760 29.04 -38.70 -59.34
CA THR A 760 28.97 -37.40 -58.62
C THR A 760 27.73 -36.57 -59.02
N PRO A 761 27.34 -35.57 -58.20
CA PRO A 761 27.39 -34.19 -58.68
C PRO A 761 28.15 -33.22 -57.73
N ALA A 762 28.55 -32.10 -58.32
CA ALA A 762 29.68 -31.22 -58.00
C ALA A 762 29.46 -30.18 -56.85
N PRO A 763 30.54 -29.49 -56.39
CA PRO A 763 30.56 -28.61 -55.22
C PRO A 763 30.61 -27.10 -55.53
N GLY A 764 30.33 -26.29 -54.49
CA GLY A 764 30.58 -24.84 -54.42
C GLY A 764 30.52 -24.33 -52.95
N PRO A 765 31.14 -23.19 -52.60
CA PRO A 765 32.25 -23.18 -51.63
C PRO A 765 32.06 -22.34 -50.34
N ASP A 766 33.02 -22.52 -49.43
CA ASP A 766 33.53 -21.63 -48.37
C ASP A 766 32.61 -21.15 -47.23
N ARG A 767 32.99 -21.51 -45.99
CA ARG A 767 33.11 -20.55 -44.87
C ARG A 767 33.98 -21.10 -43.72
N GLN A 768 34.92 -20.25 -43.31
CA GLN A 768 35.85 -20.38 -42.18
C GLN A 768 35.14 -20.62 -40.83
N PRO A 769 35.81 -21.26 -39.85
CA PRO A 769 35.35 -21.27 -38.45
C PRO A 769 35.87 -20.02 -37.68
N PRO A 770 35.07 -19.42 -36.76
CA PRO A 770 35.58 -18.43 -35.82
C PRO A 770 36.19 -19.08 -34.55
N PRO A 771 37.02 -18.33 -33.80
CA PRO A 771 37.95 -18.89 -32.81
C PRO A 771 37.33 -19.12 -31.43
N ALA A 772 37.97 -20.02 -30.68
CA ALA A 772 37.69 -20.30 -29.28
C ALA A 772 37.80 -19.05 -28.39
N ALA A 773 36.74 -18.76 -27.64
CA ALA A 773 36.74 -17.75 -26.59
C ALA A 773 36.79 -18.43 -25.22
N HIS A 774 37.88 -18.13 -24.50
CA HIS A 774 38.02 -18.31 -23.06
C HIS A 774 36.94 -17.50 -22.30
N PHE A 775 36.35 -18.10 -21.26
CA PHE A 775 35.73 -17.36 -20.16
C PHE A 775 36.22 -17.90 -18.80
N PRO A 776 36.32 -17.04 -17.76
CA PRO A 776 36.91 -17.35 -16.45
C PRO A 776 35.86 -17.82 -15.42
N PRO A 777 36.28 -18.30 -14.23
CA PRO A 777 35.36 -18.77 -13.20
C PRO A 777 34.98 -17.70 -12.15
N HIS A 778 33.92 -18.04 -11.40
CA HIS A 778 33.31 -17.35 -10.23
C HIS A 778 32.27 -16.26 -10.59
N VAL A 779 31.07 -16.23 -10.00
CA VAL A 779 30.76 -16.00 -8.59
C VAL A 779 29.38 -16.60 -8.23
N GLY A 780 29.25 -17.19 -7.03
CA GLY A 780 27.97 -17.62 -6.47
C GLY A 780 27.19 -16.46 -5.83
N ILE A 781 25.86 -16.46 -5.96
CA ILE A 781 24.96 -15.61 -5.18
C ILE A 781 23.72 -16.42 -4.78
N ALA A 782 23.33 -16.15 -3.54
CA ALA A 782 22.33 -16.76 -2.69
C ALA A 782 20.90 -16.80 -3.26
N GLY A 783 20.13 -17.76 -2.73
CA GLY A 783 18.69 -17.83 -2.89
C GLY A 783 17.94 -16.75 -2.12
N LEU A 784 16.82 -16.34 -2.70
CA LEU A 784 15.68 -15.61 -2.14
C LEU A 784 14.52 -15.96 -3.09
N GLY A 785 13.48 -16.66 -2.66
CA GLY A 785 12.38 -16.08 -1.90
C GLY A 785 11.28 -15.64 -2.88
N THR A 786 10.33 -16.53 -3.16
CA THR A 786 9.11 -16.25 -3.94
C THR A 786 8.10 -15.45 -3.12
N PRO A 787 7.53 -14.34 -3.65
CA PRO A 787 6.22 -13.88 -3.21
C PRO A 787 5.17 -14.13 -4.30
N GLY A 788 4.11 -14.84 -3.92
CA GLY A 788 2.90 -14.97 -4.72
C GLY A 788 2.14 -13.65 -4.78
N ALA A 789 1.59 -13.36 -5.96
CA ALA A 789 0.66 -12.27 -6.22
C ALA A 789 -0.55 -12.80 -7.03
N PRO A 790 -1.69 -12.10 -7.01
CA PRO A 790 -3.03 -12.69 -7.04
C PRO A 790 -3.72 -12.57 -8.40
N ALA A 791 -4.77 -13.36 -8.60
CA ALA A 791 -5.72 -13.14 -9.70
C ALA A 791 -7.17 -13.21 -9.18
N GLY A 792 -7.90 -12.12 -9.41
CA GLY A 792 -9.34 -12.04 -9.30
C GLY A 792 -10.03 -11.97 -10.66
N VAL A 793 -11.36 -11.85 -10.58
CA VAL A 793 -12.33 -11.29 -11.56
C VAL A 793 -12.63 -12.21 -12.77
N SER A 794 -13.79 -12.89 -12.85
CA SER A 794 -15.19 -12.47 -13.05
C SER A 794 -15.58 -12.19 -14.52
N ALA A 795 -16.55 -12.95 -15.04
CA ALA A 795 -17.55 -12.63 -16.09
C ALA A 795 -18.34 -13.94 -16.40
N VAL A 796 -19.63 -14.10 -16.08
CA VAL A 796 -20.84 -13.53 -16.71
C VAL A 796 -20.99 -13.93 -18.19
N ALA A 797 -21.93 -14.86 -18.46
CA ALA A 797 -22.77 -14.82 -19.66
C ALA A 797 -24.01 -15.73 -19.49
N THR A 798 -25.15 -15.06 -19.47
CA THR A 798 -26.51 -15.44 -19.91
C THR A 798 -26.62 -16.58 -20.93
N GLN A 799 -27.70 -17.37 -20.86
CA GLN A 799 -28.58 -17.60 -22.02
C GLN A 799 -29.94 -18.25 -21.71
N HIS A 800 -30.96 -17.60 -22.28
CA HIS A 800 -32.22 -18.05 -22.86
C HIS A 800 -33.27 -18.85 -22.05
N ASP A 801 -34.31 -18.09 -21.73
CA ASP A 801 -35.69 -18.44 -21.44
C ASP A 801 -36.49 -18.62 -22.75
N ALA A 802 -37.27 -19.71 -22.84
CA ALA A 802 -38.46 -19.84 -23.67
C ALA A 802 -39.21 -21.14 -23.32
N GLY A 803 -40.48 -21.01 -22.89
CA GLY A 803 -41.51 -22.04 -23.11
C GLY A 803 -42.27 -22.51 -21.89
N ALA A 804 -43.31 -21.76 -21.50
CA ALA A 804 -44.46 -22.27 -20.75
C ALA A 804 -45.31 -23.24 -21.62
N PRO A 805 -46.17 -24.14 -21.07
CA PRO A 805 -47.43 -23.68 -20.47
C PRO A 805 -47.98 -24.49 -19.27
N HIS A 806 -48.86 -23.79 -18.54
CA HIS A 806 -50.02 -24.18 -17.74
C HIS A 806 -50.33 -25.66 -17.42
N GLY A 807 -50.39 -25.96 -16.11
CA GLY A 807 -51.66 -26.06 -15.37
C GLY A 807 -52.40 -27.40 -15.35
N ALA A 808 -52.49 -28.03 -14.17
CA ALA A 808 -53.72 -28.60 -13.58
C ALA A 808 -53.41 -29.26 -12.22
N ALA A 809 -54.30 -29.06 -11.26
CA ALA A 809 -54.27 -29.63 -9.91
C ALA A 809 -55.01 -31.00 -9.86
N PRO A 810 -55.40 -31.55 -8.70
CA PRO A 810 -54.86 -32.79 -8.12
C PRO A 810 -55.89 -33.93 -8.01
N ARG A 811 -55.45 -35.16 -7.68
CA ARG A 811 -56.20 -36.14 -6.84
C ARG A 811 -55.51 -37.51 -6.70
N SER A 812 -55.46 -37.99 -5.45
CA SER A 812 -55.69 -39.37 -4.93
C SER A 812 -54.89 -40.53 -5.55
N VAL A 813 -54.35 -41.52 -4.82
CA VAL A 813 -54.99 -42.46 -3.89
C VAL A 813 -53.87 -43.24 -3.14
N ASP A 814 -54.17 -43.61 -1.88
CA ASP A 814 -53.69 -44.72 -1.05
C ASP A 814 -52.60 -45.68 -1.56
N ALA A 815 -51.67 -46.07 -0.68
CA ALA A 815 -51.73 -47.36 0.02
C ALA A 815 -50.46 -47.61 0.87
N ALA A 816 -50.69 -48.31 1.98
CA ALA A 816 -49.74 -48.67 3.02
C ALA A 816 -48.66 -49.68 2.60
N ALA A 817 -47.47 -49.53 3.17
CA ALA A 817 -46.66 -50.55 3.84
C ALA A 817 -45.52 -49.84 4.61
#